data_AF-A0A431X3G8-F1
#
_entry.id   AF-A0A431X3G8-F1
#
_cell.length_a   1.000
_cell.length_b   1.000
_cell.length_c   1.000
_cell.angle_alpha   90.00
_cell.angle_beta   90.00
_cell.angle_gamma   90.00
#
_symmetry.space_group_name_H-M   'P 1'
#
loop_
_entity.id
_entity.type
_entity.pdbx_description
1 polymer ?
#
loop_
_entity_poly.entity_id
_entity_poly.type
_entity_poly.pdbx_seq_one_letter_code
_entity_poly.pdbx_strand_id
1 'polypeptide(L)'
;MKLPPVHMPVAEWAPVVRERWTVLVEKVARMKAASGKSDAFEAMLARLRDMASTGRFDGLPELLKRRLTARALTWLWLNDETMGRRLLSSRLLSVLVDAQQPRLTRITLQQLAQFYFRRFDKLDEHDGLRKQLEQILLQQLHLLPEPKVSGPQADPLVTLKRDAHWLLPPDGPVQLVERVRDSGHELGETFEVMGLQGFDDGRYGDICRAHFYLETLRGLAPGEYDPVLDELQKPAVSKAPYEGERRIGHVALEILIDRAGQEPGEVWQNFILNLAGDPRISRNSPNYREWWQFLGEERVQKVRGWLSKEDLRLFLQAVEQFGIETQNDDLQRMFPARKQFLEGLFKLKLIRNTRLLLGGRAQHSVKRILGKDVQTSFASMDGQMNDKAVIYLDCGDFHLVEGSHSFKIWVYLAAPGEALRSYERSSFSHSDLTTAVPKAYKRLYPELPYDAFTHHPPLSWQNRVFSFLADNGIALDIEQLLNRSDYQPYLRKFGMPVVNAKRTPVPPPSQTDFPAEPARSRVGKTGATTMSAPQGRKPAEMIARDSRAIPREEAATVRRSNQQHDPVVSHSVSSPDAAAPATARPSLVGEGLLTGLKPSALKILRYFVDNPGDKVRYAANVFGVDSREINQILYGPLKDMCTRDEQFGWTVNEAARLALEALDEQDRAE
;
A
#
# COMPACT_ATOMS: atom_id res chain seq x y z
N MET A 1 -37.32 45.13 -33.55
CA MET A 1 -38.36 44.30 -32.89
C MET A 1 -37.66 43.08 -32.28
N LYS A 2 -37.68 42.93 -30.95
CA LYS A 2 -37.25 41.68 -30.28
C LYS A 2 -38.47 40.75 -30.29
N LEU A 3 -38.35 39.58 -30.91
CA LEU A 3 -39.38 38.56 -30.82
C LEU A 3 -39.47 38.07 -29.36
N PRO A 4 -40.68 37.78 -28.85
CA PRO A 4 -40.84 37.25 -27.50
C PRO A 4 -40.23 35.85 -27.39
N PRO A 5 -39.79 35.45 -26.18
CA PRO A 5 -39.17 34.14 -25.96
C PRO A 5 -40.14 33.01 -26.30
N VAL A 6 -39.68 32.09 -27.16
CA VAL A 6 -40.41 30.85 -27.46
C VAL A 6 -40.25 29.92 -26.26
N HIS A 7 -41.27 29.82 -25.43
CA HIS A 7 -41.40 28.71 -24.49
C HIS A 7 -41.70 27.45 -25.30
N MET A 8 -40.69 26.59 -25.47
CA MET A 8 -40.90 25.19 -25.84
C MET A 8 -41.41 24.49 -24.58
N PRO A 9 -42.70 24.10 -24.48
CA PRO A 9 -43.12 23.25 -23.38
C PRO A 9 -42.32 21.95 -23.51
N VAL A 10 -41.58 21.60 -22.46
CA VAL A 10 -41.08 20.24 -22.28
C VAL A 10 -42.33 19.38 -22.12
N ALA A 11 -42.89 18.92 -23.23
CA ALA A 11 -44.03 18.03 -23.24
C ALA A 11 -43.55 16.74 -22.59
N GLU A 12 -43.86 16.57 -21.31
CA GLU A 12 -43.66 15.31 -20.63
C GLU A 12 -44.43 14.24 -21.41
N TRP A 13 -43.70 13.27 -21.95
CA TRP A 13 -44.31 12.18 -22.70
C TRP A 13 -45.33 11.49 -21.79
N ALA A 14 -46.55 11.30 -22.31
CA ALA A 14 -47.59 10.60 -21.59
C ALA A 14 -47.06 9.26 -21.08
N PRO A 15 -47.47 8.80 -19.88
CA PRO A 15 -46.93 7.58 -19.25
C PRO A 15 -46.94 6.36 -20.19
N VAL A 16 -47.99 6.23 -20.99
CA VAL A 16 -48.15 5.17 -22.02
C VAL A 16 -47.06 5.22 -23.10
N VAL A 17 -46.60 6.41 -23.48
CA VAL A 17 -45.52 6.56 -24.48
C VAL A 17 -44.18 6.23 -23.85
N ARG A 18 -43.94 6.64 -22.59
CA ARG A 18 -42.73 6.25 -21.84
C ARG A 18 -42.66 4.73 -21.69
N GLU A 19 -43.76 4.09 -21.29
CA GLU A 19 -43.85 2.63 -21.12
C GLU A 19 -43.63 1.88 -22.45
N ARG A 20 -44.23 2.35 -23.55
CA ARG A 20 -43.95 1.82 -24.89
C ARG A 20 -42.50 1.99 -25.30
N TRP A 21 -41.87 3.11 -24.90
CA TRP A 21 -40.45 3.37 -25.18
C TRP A 21 -39.53 2.48 -24.37
N THR A 22 -39.80 2.25 -23.07
CA THR A 22 -39.08 1.26 -22.26
C THR A 22 -39.23 -0.15 -22.83
N VAL A 23 -40.44 -0.54 -23.25
CA VAL A 23 -40.66 -1.84 -23.92
C VAL A 23 -39.89 -1.94 -25.23
N LEU A 24 -39.82 -0.86 -26.03
CA LEU A 24 -39.02 -0.80 -27.25
C LEU A 24 -37.51 -0.88 -26.97
N VAL A 25 -37.01 -0.15 -25.96
CA VAL A 25 -35.62 -0.19 -25.52
C VAL A 25 -35.25 -1.58 -25.01
N GLU A 26 -36.10 -2.22 -24.21
CA GLU A 26 -35.92 -3.60 -23.76
C GLU A 26 -35.97 -4.58 -24.93
N LYS A 27 -36.87 -4.39 -25.88
CA LYS A 27 -36.97 -5.24 -27.08
C LYS A 27 -35.74 -5.09 -27.96
N VAL A 28 -35.22 -3.87 -28.13
CA VAL A 28 -33.97 -3.58 -28.83
C VAL A 28 -32.77 -4.14 -28.06
N ALA A 29 -32.76 -4.08 -26.73
CA ALA A 29 -31.72 -4.68 -25.89
C ALA A 29 -31.73 -6.22 -25.96
N ARG A 30 -32.91 -6.85 -25.91
CA ARG A 30 -33.09 -8.30 -26.12
C ARG A 30 -32.73 -8.71 -27.54
N MET A 31 -33.12 -7.93 -28.55
CA MET A 31 -32.70 -8.16 -29.93
C MET A 31 -31.19 -7.96 -30.12
N LYS A 32 -30.56 -7.00 -29.44
CA LYS A 32 -29.09 -6.81 -29.43
C LYS A 32 -28.39 -8.01 -28.77
N ALA A 33 -28.97 -8.57 -27.69
CA ALA A 33 -28.46 -9.75 -27.00
C ALA A 33 -28.69 -11.07 -27.79
N ALA A 34 -29.78 -11.17 -28.53
CA ALA A 34 -30.12 -12.31 -29.40
C ALA A 34 -29.50 -12.21 -30.80
N SER A 35 -29.10 -11.01 -31.23
CA SER A 35 -28.51 -10.76 -32.55
C SER A 35 -27.20 -11.52 -32.67
N GLY A 36 -27.22 -12.56 -33.50
CA GLY A 36 -26.05 -13.35 -33.84
C GLY A 36 -25.91 -14.70 -33.11
N LYS A 37 -26.83 -15.09 -32.23
CA LYS A 37 -26.92 -16.45 -31.67
C LYS A 37 -28.05 -17.24 -32.34
N SER A 38 -27.81 -17.68 -33.57
CA SER A 38 -28.73 -18.59 -34.27
C SER A 38 -28.37 -20.04 -33.98
N ASP A 39 -29.32 -20.96 -34.12
CA ASP A 39 -29.06 -22.40 -34.01
C ASP A 39 -27.94 -22.85 -34.96
N ALA A 40 -27.86 -22.25 -36.15
CA ALA A 40 -26.79 -22.49 -37.11
C ALA A 40 -25.41 -22.02 -36.60
N PHE A 41 -25.35 -20.93 -35.83
CA PHE A 41 -24.11 -20.45 -35.22
C PHE A 41 -23.66 -21.39 -34.10
N GLU A 42 -24.56 -21.81 -33.22
CA GLU A 42 -24.25 -22.77 -32.14
C GLU A 42 -23.83 -24.13 -32.70
N ALA A 43 -24.53 -24.63 -33.74
CA ALA A 43 -24.14 -25.86 -34.44
C ALA A 43 -22.74 -25.75 -35.07
N MET A 44 -22.39 -24.57 -35.61
CA MET A 44 -21.06 -24.33 -36.16
C MET A 44 -19.98 -24.28 -35.06
N LEU A 45 -20.27 -23.66 -33.92
CA LEU A 45 -19.36 -23.68 -32.75
C LEU A 45 -19.13 -25.12 -32.27
N ALA A 46 -20.20 -25.92 -32.15
CA ALA A 46 -20.09 -27.33 -31.76
C ALA A 46 -19.21 -28.12 -32.75
N ARG A 47 -19.39 -27.91 -34.06
CA ARG A 47 -18.58 -28.56 -35.10
C ARG A 47 -17.10 -28.16 -35.03
N LEU A 48 -16.80 -26.87 -34.81
CA LEU A 48 -15.41 -26.41 -34.68
C LEU A 48 -14.75 -26.94 -33.40
N ARG A 49 -15.50 -27.07 -32.29
CA ARG A 49 -15.01 -27.71 -31.06
C ARG A 49 -14.70 -29.19 -31.27
N ASP A 50 -15.54 -29.91 -32.04
CA ASP A 50 -15.30 -31.31 -32.40
C ASP A 50 -14.03 -31.49 -33.28
N MET A 51 -13.82 -30.59 -34.24
CA MET A 51 -12.57 -30.57 -35.02
C MET A 51 -11.35 -30.32 -34.12
N ALA A 52 -11.46 -29.38 -33.18
CA ALA A 52 -10.39 -29.06 -32.24
C ALA A 52 -10.08 -30.20 -31.25
N SER A 53 -11.08 -30.98 -30.84
CA SER A 53 -10.91 -32.10 -29.91
C SER A 53 -10.34 -33.34 -30.60
N THR A 54 -10.73 -33.59 -31.85
CA THR A 54 -10.32 -34.77 -32.62
C THR A 54 -9.02 -34.55 -33.41
N GLY A 55 -8.60 -33.30 -33.61
CA GLY A 55 -7.45 -32.94 -34.44
C GLY A 55 -7.68 -33.12 -35.95
N ARG A 56 -8.92 -33.43 -36.36
CA ARG A 56 -9.29 -33.65 -37.76
C ARG A 56 -9.80 -32.35 -38.36
N PHE A 57 -8.96 -31.71 -39.16
CA PHE A 57 -9.27 -30.44 -39.83
C PHE A 57 -9.65 -30.61 -41.30
N ASP A 58 -9.93 -31.84 -41.73
CA ASP A 58 -10.33 -32.15 -43.10
C ASP A 58 -11.59 -31.37 -43.49
N GLY A 59 -11.52 -30.65 -44.60
CA GLY A 59 -12.61 -29.82 -45.11
C GLY A 59 -12.80 -28.47 -44.39
N LEU A 60 -12.00 -28.14 -43.36
CA LEU A 60 -12.03 -26.82 -42.73
C LEU A 60 -11.80 -25.66 -43.73
N PRO A 61 -10.83 -25.73 -44.68
CA PRO A 61 -10.66 -24.68 -45.68
C PRO A 61 -11.93 -24.40 -46.50
N GLU A 62 -12.72 -25.45 -46.80
CA GLU A 62 -13.95 -25.30 -47.57
C GLU A 62 -15.09 -24.73 -46.72
N LEU A 63 -15.17 -25.12 -45.45
CA LEU A 63 -16.10 -24.50 -44.50
C LEU A 63 -15.78 -23.03 -44.29
N LEU A 64 -14.50 -22.65 -44.25
CA LEU A 64 -14.04 -21.29 -44.07
C LEU A 64 -14.45 -20.33 -45.19
N LYS A 65 -14.90 -20.82 -46.36
CA LYS A 65 -15.53 -19.97 -47.37
C LYS A 65 -16.86 -19.37 -46.89
N ARG A 66 -17.53 -20.02 -45.93
CA ARG A 66 -18.79 -19.53 -45.35
C ARG A 66 -18.51 -18.43 -44.32
N ARG A 67 -19.17 -17.29 -44.48
CA ARG A 67 -19.07 -16.13 -43.54
C ARG A 67 -19.38 -16.53 -42.09
N LEU A 68 -20.34 -17.44 -41.89
CA LEU A 68 -20.72 -17.95 -40.57
C LEU A 68 -19.59 -18.71 -39.88
N THR A 69 -18.85 -19.53 -40.62
CA THR A 69 -17.73 -20.33 -40.08
C THR A 69 -16.57 -19.41 -39.71
N ALA A 70 -16.22 -18.44 -40.56
CA ALA A 70 -15.21 -17.43 -40.25
C ALA A 70 -15.53 -16.69 -38.93
N ARG A 71 -16.76 -16.22 -38.78
CA ARG A 71 -17.25 -15.58 -37.54
C ARG A 71 -17.21 -16.52 -36.33
N ALA A 72 -17.61 -17.79 -36.49
CA ALA A 72 -17.60 -18.76 -35.38
C ALA A 72 -16.18 -19.07 -34.91
N LEU A 73 -15.22 -19.20 -35.85
CA LEU A 73 -13.82 -19.45 -35.55
C LEU A 73 -13.19 -18.26 -34.79
N THR A 74 -13.38 -17.03 -35.27
CA THR A 74 -12.85 -15.84 -34.61
C THR A 74 -13.52 -15.57 -33.26
N TRP A 75 -14.79 -15.95 -33.11
CA TRP A 75 -15.47 -15.92 -31.82
C TRP A 75 -14.84 -16.90 -30.81
N LEU A 76 -14.50 -18.12 -31.24
CA LEU A 76 -13.81 -19.10 -30.38
C LEU A 76 -12.43 -18.59 -29.94
N TRP A 77 -11.66 -17.99 -30.84
CA TRP A 77 -10.37 -17.39 -30.49
C TRP A 77 -10.51 -16.30 -29.42
N LEU A 78 -11.55 -15.47 -29.53
CA LEU A 78 -11.80 -14.36 -28.60
C LEU A 78 -12.34 -14.81 -27.24
N ASN A 79 -13.26 -15.78 -27.21
CA ASN A 79 -14.08 -16.08 -26.02
C ASN A 79 -13.76 -17.43 -25.36
N ASP A 80 -13.03 -18.33 -26.01
CA ASP A 80 -12.68 -19.65 -25.48
C ASP A 80 -11.16 -19.83 -25.50
N GLU A 81 -10.50 -19.52 -24.38
CA GLU A 81 -9.04 -19.56 -24.30
C GLU A 81 -8.45 -20.95 -24.58
N THR A 82 -9.15 -22.01 -24.16
CA THR A 82 -8.67 -23.39 -24.37
C THR A 82 -8.71 -23.77 -25.84
N MET A 83 -9.80 -23.42 -26.53
CA MET A 83 -9.95 -23.68 -27.96
C MET A 83 -9.10 -22.73 -28.80
N GLY A 84 -8.96 -21.47 -28.35
CA GLY A 84 -8.05 -20.49 -28.89
C GLY A 84 -6.64 -21.05 -29.02
N ARG A 85 -6.03 -21.52 -27.93
CA ARG A 85 -4.68 -22.10 -27.96
C ARG A 85 -4.52 -23.31 -28.89
N ARG A 86 -5.58 -24.09 -29.10
CA ARG A 86 -5.55 -25.29 -29.96
C ARG A 86 -5.74 -25.00 -31.44
N LEU A 87 -6.61 -24.04 -31.75
CA LEU A 87 -6.97 -23.71 -33.13
C LEU A 87 -6.08 -22.59 -33.71
N LEU A 88 -5.57 -21.70 -32.87
CA LEU A 88 -4.83 -20.53 -33.31
C LEU A 88 -3.46 -20.93 -33.88
N SER A 89 -3.23 -20.57 -35.14
CA SER A 89 -1.93 -20.65 -35.78
C SER A 89 -1.84 -19.61 -36.90
N SER A 90 -0.62 -19.19 -37.21
CA SER A 90 -0.32 -18.31 -38.35
C SER A 90 -0.87 -18.87 -39.67
N ARG A 91 -0.74 -20.19 -39.85
CA ARG A 91 -1.30 -20.91 -41.00
C ARG A 91 -2.83 -20.81 -41.06
N LEU A 92 -3.54 -21.10 -39.98
CA LEU A 92 -5.01 -21.07 -40.00
C LEU A 92 -5.55 -19.65 -40.17
N LEU A 93 -4.86 -18.65 -39.60
CA LEU A 93 -5.19 -17.24 -39.82
C LEU A 93 -5.07 -16.86 -41.30
N SER A 94 -4.02 -17.31 -41.98
CA SER A 94 -3.83 -17.09 -43.43
C SER A 94 -4.97 -17.73 -44.23
N VAL A 95 -5.25 -19.01 -43.96
CA VAL A 95 -6.31 -19.77 -44.66
C VAL A 95 -7.69 -19.12 -44.45
N LEU A 96 -7.98 -18.61 -43.25
CA LEU A 96 -9.22 -17.88 -42.96
C LEU A 96 -9.36 -16.64 -43.84
N VAL A 97 -8.30 -15.82 -43.95
CA VAL A 97 -8.33 -14.58 -44.73
C VAL A 97 -8.45 -14.87 -46.23
N ASP A 98 -7.68 -15.85 -46.73
CA ASP A 98 -7.70 -16.27 -48.12
C ASP A 98 -9.06 -16.86 -48.53
N ALA A 99 -9.75 -17.55 -47.64
CA ALA A 99 -11.08 -18.10 -47.91
C ALA A 99 -12.20 -17.04 -47.92
N GLN A 100 -11.93 -15.82 -47.43
CA GLN A 100 -12.94 -14.78 -47.18
C GLN A 100 -12.88 -13.60 -48.18
N GLN A 101 -12.23 -13.78 -49.33
CA GLN A 101 -12.07 -12.74 -50.35
C GLN A 101 -13.40 -12.09 -50.80
N PRO A 102 -13.39 -10.81 -51.22
CA PRO A 102 -12.24 -9.89 -51.22
C PRO A 102 -11.92 -9.31 -49.83
N ARG A 103 -12.80 -9.50 -48.83
CA ARG A 103 -12.64 -8.94 -47.48
C ARG A 103 -13.40 -9.72 -46.43
N LEU A 104 -12.93 -9.65 -45.20
CA LEU A 104 -13.64 -10.14 -44.02
C LEU A 104 -14.98 -9.41 -43.81
N THR A 105 -15.91 -10.10 -43.16
CA THR A 105 -17.14 -9.41 -42.70
C THR A 105 -16.79 -8.46 -41.57
N ARG A 106 -17.59 -7.41 -41.40
CA ARG A 106 -17.41 -6.42 -40.34
C ARG A 106 -17.35 -7.06 -38.93
N ILE A 107 -18.21 -8.05 -38.67
CA ILE A 107 -18.22 -8.78 -37.39
C ILE A 107 -16.93 -9.60 -37.20
N THR A 108 -16.50 -10.34 -38.22
CA THR A 108 -15.26 -11.12 -38.16
C THR A 108 -14.05 -10.21 -37.95
N LEU A 109 -13.98 -9.08 -38.66
CA LEU A 109 -12.90 -8.11 -38.51
C LEU A 109 -12.89 -7.48 -37.11
N GLN A 110 -14.05 -7.11 -36.58
CA GLN A 110 -14.16 -6.58 -35.21
C GLN A 110 -13.72 -7.61 -34.17
N GLN A 111 -14.09 -8.89 -34.33
CA GLN A 111 -13.65 -9.95 -33.42
C GLN A 111 -12.13 -10.17 -33.47
N LEU A 112 -11.51 -10.11 -34.66
CA LEU A 112 -10.05 -10.17 -34.80
C LEU A 112 -9.36 -8.96 -34.18
N ALA A 113 -9.91 -7.76 -34.36
CA ALA A 113 -9.38 -6.56 -33.72
C ALA A 113 -9.49 -6.66 -32.18
N GLN A 114 -10.65 -7.04 -31.64
CA GLN A 114 -10.82 -7.27 -30.20
C GLN A 114 -9.85 -8.34 -29.70
N PHE A 115 -9.67 -9.42 -30.45
CA PHE A 115 -8.73 -10.48 -30.11
C PHE A 115 -7.28 -9.97 -30.07
N TYR A 116 -6.89 -9.11 -31.03
CA TYR A 116 -5.59 -8.45 -31.05
C TYR A 116 -5.37 -7.60 -29.80
N PHE A 117 -6.30 -6.72 -29.43
CA PHE A 117 -6.14 -5.88 -28.23
C PHE A 117 -6.21 -6.71 -26.94
N ARG A 118 -6.98 -7.80 -26.92
CA ARG A 118 -7.11 -8.70 -25.77
C ARG A 118 -5.84 -9.47 -25.46
N ARG A 119 -5.09 -9.88 -26.49
CA ARG A 119 -3.87 -10.70 -26.36
C ARG A 119 -2.58 -9.92 -26.55
N PHE A 120 -2.56 -8.98 -27.49
CA PHE A 120 -1.46 -8.06 -27.83
C PHE A 120 -0.07 -8.73 -27.83
N ASP A 121 0.81 -8.36 -26.91
CA ASP A 121 2.18 -8.89 -26.76
C ASP A 121 2.21 -10.40 -26.48
N LYS A 122 1.16 -10.97 -25.86
CA LYS A 122 1.05 -12.43 -25.67
C LYS A 122 0.87 -13.20 -26.98
N LEU A 123 0.52 -12.54 -28.08
CA LEU A 123 0.51 -13.19 -29.39
C LEU A 123 1.92 -13.52 -29.89
N ASP A 124 2.96 -12.90 -29.34
CA ASP A 124 4.36 -13.22 -29.66
C ASP A 124 4.82 -14.56 -29.06
N GLU A 125 4.03 -15.19 -28.18
CA GLU A 125 4.23 -16.60 -27.78
C GLU A 125 4.14 -17.56 -28.97
N HIS A 126 3.44 -17.16 -30.03
CA HIS A 126 3.37 -17.88 -31.30
C HIS A 126 4.19 -17.15 -32.35
N ASP A 127 5.19 -17.85 -32.91
CA ASP A 127 6.16 -17.25 -33.82
C ASP A 127 5.50 -16.47 -34.99
N GLY A 128 5.77 -15.16 -35.02
CA GLY A 128 5.29 -14.22 -36.03
C GLY A 128 3.78 -13.90 -36.02
N LEU A 129 2.97 -14.48 -35.13
CA LEU A 129 1.51 -14.38 -35.19
C LEU A 129 0.99 -12.96 -34.95
N ARG A 130 1.54 -12.24 -33.96
CA ARG A 130 1.15 -10.85 -33.67
C ARG A 130 1.35 -9.97 -34.89
N LYS A 131 2.57 -9.98 -35.44
CA LYS A 131 2.96 -9.19 -36.62
C LYS A 131 2.11 -9.56 -37.84
N GLN A 132 1.80 -10.83 -38.03
CA GLN A 132 0.93 -11.27 -39.11
C GLN A 132 -0.50 -10.75 -38.94
N LEU A 133 -1.08 -10.86 -37.74
CA LEU A 133 -2.42 -10.37 -37.44
C LEU A 133 -2.49 -8.84 -37.57
N GLU A 134 -1.48 -8.12 -37.11
CA GLU A 134 -1.31 -6.67 -37.30
C GLU A 134 -1.42 -6.29 -38.79
N GLN A 135 -0.61 -6.94 -39.65
CA GLN A 135 -0.64 -6.70 -41.11
C GLN A 135 -2.00 -7.03 -41.73
N ILE A 136 -2.61 -8.14 -41.34
CA ILE A 136 -3.95 -8.54 -41.82
C ILE A 136 -4.99 -7.51 -41.41
N LEU A 137 -4.97 -7.03 -40.17
CA LEU A 137 -5.89 -6.00 -39.70
C LEU A 137 -5.74 -4.71 -40.51
N LEU A 138 -4.51 -4.23 -40.70
CA LEU A 138 -4.23 -3.03 -41.50
C LEU A 138 -4.77 -3.16 -42.94
N GLN A 139 -4.51 -4.30 -43.60
CA GLN A 139 -5.01 -4.57 -44.95
C GLN A 139 -6.55 -4.62 -45.00
N GLN A 140 -7.18 -5.36 -44.07
CA GLN A 140 -8.63 -5.55 -44.07
C GLN A 140 -9.40 -4.28 -43.67
N LEU A 141 -8.82 -3.44 -42.80
CA LEU A 141 -9.37 -2.11 -42.47
C LEU A 141 -9.36 -1.17 -43.69
N HIS A 142 -8.34 -1.26 -44.55
CA HIS A 142 -8.27 -0.48 -45.78
C HIS A 142 -9.38 -0.85 -46.78
N LEU A 143 -9.81 -2.13 -46.78
CA LEU A 143 -10.90 -2.65 -47.63
C LEU A 143 -12.31 -2.40 -47.04
N LEU A 144 -12.40 -1.80 -45.85
CA LEU A 144 -13.64 -1.46 -45.19
C LEU A 144 -14.36 -0.34 -45.97
N PRO A 145 -15.62 -0.53 -46.38
CA PRO A 145 -16.35 0.51 -47.09
C PRO A 145 -16.66 1.68 -46.15
N GLU A 146 -16.78 2.88 -46.72
CA GLU A 146 -17.14 4.07 -45.94
C GLU A 146 -18.51 3.88 -45.25
N PRO A 147 -18.65 4.28 -43.97
CA PRO A 147 -19.91 4.19 -43.26
C PRO A 147 -20.96 5.08 -43.93
N LYS A 148 -22.12 4.50 -44.26
CA LYS A 148 -23.22 5.24 -44.90
C LYS A 148 -23.96 6.20 -43.98
N VAL A 149 -23.84 5.99 -42.66
CA VAL A 149 -24.47 6.80 -41.60
C VAL A 149 -23.51 6.81 -40.42
N SER A 150 -23.10 7.99 -39.97
CA SER A 150 -22.39 8.15 -38.69
C SER A 150 -23.42 8.09 -37.56
N GLY A 151 -23.32 7.06 -36.72
CA GLY A 151 -24.07 7.01 -35.47
C GLY A 151 -23.51 8.00 -34.45
N PRO A 152 -24.24 8.26 -33.35
CA PRO A 152 -23.76 9.12 -32.27
C PRO A 152 -22.58 8.52 -31.47
N GLN A 153 -22.36 7.20 -31.54
CA GLN A 153 -21.20 6.53 -30.93
C GLN A 153 -20.06 6.34 -31.92
N ALA A 154 -18.84 6.56 -31.45
CA ALA A 154 -17.64 6.28 -32.22
C ALA A 154 -17.54 4.78 -32.57
N ASP A 155 -17.19 4.49 -33.81
CA ASP A 155 -17.12 3.14 -34.35
C ASP A 155 -15.67 2.62 -34.31
N PRO A 156 -15.37 1.54 -33.56
CA PRO A 156 -14.00 1.05 -33.39
C PRO A 156 -13.31 0.75 -34.72
N LEU A 157 -14.04 0.23 -35.72
CA LEU A 157 -13.43 -0.11 -37.01
C LEU A 157 -13.13 1.13 -37.86
N VAL A 158 -13.90 2.22 -37.69
CA VAL A 158 -13.62 3.49 -38.36
C VAL A 158 -12.42 4.16 -37.73
N THR A 159 -12.35 4.18 -36.38
CA THR A 159 -11.17 4.67 -35.67
C THR A 159 -9.93 3.87 -36.04
N LEU A 160 -10.00 2.53 -36.00
CA LEU A 160 -8.87 1.70 -36.40
C LEU A 160 -8.51 1.90 -37.88
N LYS A 161 -9.46 2.12 -38.79
CA LYS A 161 -9.12 2.44 -40.19
C LYS A 161 -8.25 3.70 -40.30
N ARG A 162 -8.47 4.70 -39.44
CA ARG A 162 -7.68 5.94 -39.38
C ARG A 162 -6.35 5.74 -38.65
N ASP A 163 -6.39 5.12 -37.48
CA ASP A 163 -5.34 5.19 -36.46
C ASP A 163 -4.57 3.88 -36.24
N ALA A 164 -4.98 2.76 -36.86
CA ALA A 164 -4.34 1.45 -36.63
C ALA A 164 -2.84 1.44 -36.93
N HIS A 165 -2.36 2.28 -37.84
CA HIS A 165 -0.95 2.33 -38.23
C HIS A 165 -0.01 2.73 -37.07
N TRP A 166 -0.52 3.44 -36.06
CA TRP A 166 0.23 3.77 -34.85
C TRP A 166 -0.35 3.09 -33.59
N LEU A 167 -1.62 2.68 -33.60
CA LEU A 167 -2.22 1.95 -32.47
C LEU A 167 -1.81 0.48 -32.39
N LEU A 168 -1.71 -0.23 -33.52
CA LEU A 168 -1.44 -1.67 -33.52
C LEU A 168 0.01 -2.07 -33.28
N PRO A 169 1.05 -1.32 -33.74
CA PRO A 169 2.44 -1.67 -33.49
C PRO A 169 2.79 -1.92 -32.01
N PRO A 170 3.93 -2.58 -31.70
CA PRO A 170 4.35 -2.90 -30.33
C PRO A 170 4.41 -1.69 -29.38
N ASP A 171 4.76 -0.53 -29.92
CA ASP A 171 4.88 0.75 -29.21
C ASP A 171 3.55 1.54 -29.16
N GLY A 172 2.50 1.02 -29.80
CA GLY A 172 1.18 1.67 -29.84
C GLY A 172 0.60 2.01 -28.46
N PRO A 173 0.65 1.13 -27.45
CA PRO A 173 0.21 1.48 -26.09
C PRO A 173 0.94 2.69 -25.50
N VAL A 174 2.26 2.78 -25.73
CA VAL A 174 3.09 3.90 -25.24
C VAL A 174 2.69 5.18 -25.95
N GLN A 175 2.60 5.16 -27.28
CA GLN A 175 2.19 6.32 -28.07
C GLN A 175 0.77 6.80 -27.70
N LEU A 176 -0.16 5.88 -27.42
CA LEU A 176 -1.51 6.24 -26.97
C LEU A 176 -1.45 7.00 -25.64
N VAL A 177 -0.71 6.46 -24.67
CA VAL A 177 -0.55 7.07 -23.35
C VAL A 177 0.11 8.44 -23.42
N GLU A 178 1.17 8.60 -24.23
CA GLU A 178 1.83 9.89 -24.44
C GLU A 178 0.84 10.93 -24.98
N ARG A 179 0.05 10.60 -26.01
CA ARG A 179 -0.98 11.51 -26.55
C ARG A 179 -2.08 11.85 -25.55
N VAL A 180 -2.50 10.89 -24.73
CA VAL A 180 -3.50 11.11 -23.66
C VAL A 180 -2.96 12.14 -22.66
N ARG A 181 -1.71 11.97 -22.24
CA ARG A 181 -1.06 12.88 -21.29
C ARG A 181 -0.83 14.27 -21.87
N ASP A 182 -0.31 14.36 -23.10
CA ASP A 182 -0.04 15.63 -23.78
C ASP A 182 -1.31 16.46 -23.99
N SER A 183 -2.45 15.78 -24.13
CA SER A 183 -3.76 16.42 -24.29
C SER A 183 -4.50 16.66 -22.96
N GLY A 184 -3.99 16.17 -21.83
CA GLY A 184 -4.58 16.35 -20.50
C GLY A 184 -5.90 15.59 -20.28
N HIS A 185 -6.20 14.57 -21.09
CA HIS A 185 -7.42 13.76 -20.94
C HIS A 185 -7.20 12.54 -20.05
N GLU A 186 -8.29 11.94 -19.57
CA GLU A 186 -8.23 10.64 -18.92
C GLU A 186 -8.10 9.49 -19.94
N LEU A 187 -7.38 8.42 -19.55
CA LEU A 187 -7.17 7.26 -20.42
C LEU A 187 -8.50 6.58 -20.79
N GLY A 188 -9.41 6.42 -19.82
CA GLY A 188 -10.73 5.80 -20.04
C GLY A 188 -11.60 6.61 -21.00
N GLU A 189 -11.68 7.92 -20.80
CA GLU A 189 -12.39 8.84 -21.70
C GLU A 189 -11.82 8.80 -23.11
N THR A 190 -10.49 8.69 -23.25
CA THR A 190 -9.86 8.59 -24.57
C THR A 190 -10.27 7.30 -25.29
N PHE A 191 -10.32 6.16 -24.60
CA PHE A 191 -10.84 4.92 -25.18
C PHE A 191 -12.32 5.06 -25.61
N GLU A 192 -13.14 5.77 -24.83
CA GLU A 192 -14.54 6.02 -25.17
C GLU A 192 -14.70 6.93 -26.40
N VAL A 193 -14.01 8.07 -26.44
CA VAL A 193 -14.01 9.02 -27.57
C VAL A 193 -13.50 8.35 -28.85
N MET A 194 -12.52 7.47 -28.73
CA MET A 194 -12.00 6.67 -29.85
C MET A 194 -12.94 5.52 -30.25
N GLY A 195 -14.02 5.25 -29.51
CA GLY A 195 -14.92 4.12 -29.79
C GLY A 195 -14.28 2.76 -29.53
N LEU A 196 -13.18 2.73 -28.77
CA LEU A 196 -12.40 1.56 -28.40
C LEU A 196 -12.83 0.99 -27.04
N GLN A 197 -14.00 1.39 -26.53
CA GLN A 197 -14.59 0.81 -25.33
C GLN A 197 -14.80 -0.69 -25.51
N GLY A 198 -14.28 -1.50 -24.59
CA GLY A 198 -14.24 -2.97 -24.70
C GLY A 198 -13.05 -3.53 -25.50
N PHE A 199 -12.09 -2.68 -25.88
CA PHE A 199 -10.75 -3.08 -26.32
C PHE A 199 -9.70 -2.77 -25.22
N ASP A 200 -10.09 -1.99 -24.21
CA ASP A 200 -9.32 -1.59 -23.04
C ASP A 200 -9.37 -2.62 -21.88
N ASP A 201 -10.26 -3.61 -21.98
CA ASP A 201 -10.43 -4.70 -20.99
C ASP A 201 -9.38 -5.83 -21.14
N GLY A 202 -8.46 -5.66 -22.08
CA GLY A 202 -7.47 -6.65 -22.49
C GLY A 202 -6.02 -6.25 -22.24
N ARG A 203 -5.10 -7.09 -22.73
CA ARG A 203 -3.65 -6.91 -22.53
C ARG A 203 -3.11 -5.57 -23.04
N TYR A 204 -3.65 -5.06 -24.14
CA TYR A 204 -3.30 -3.73 -24.65
C TYR A 204 -3.66 -2.62 -23.63
N GLY A 205 -4.88 -2.66 -23.09
CA GLY A 205 -5.34 -1.72 -22.08
C GLY A 205 -4.56 -1.83 -20.77
N ASP A 206 -4.18 -3.05 -20.37
CA ASP A 206 -3.32 -3.27 -19.19
C ASP A 206 -1.98 -2.56 -19.34
N ILE A 207 -1.36 -2.65 -20.52
CA ILE A 207 -0.09 -1.98 -20.83
C ILE A 207 -0.28 -0.46 -20.86
N CYS A 208 -1.36 0.05 -21.47
CA CYS A 208 -1.66 1.48 -21.45
C CYS A 208 -1.81 2.01 -20.01
N ARG A 209 -2.58 1.31 -19.17
CA ARG A 209 -2.72 1.64 -17.74
C ARG A 209 -1.37 1.60 -17.03
N ALA A 210 -0.55 0.58 -17.28
CA ALA A 210 0.79 0.47 -16.70
C ALA A 210 1.65 1.69 -17.04
N HIS A 211 1.77 2.03 -18.32
CA HIS A 211 2.57 3.18 -18.75
C HIS A 211 2.02 4.47 -18.17
N PHE A 212 0.69 4.68 -18.21
CA PHE A 212 0.08 5.88 -17.66
C PHE A 212 0.39 6.04 -16.16
N TYR A 213 0.21 4.98 -15.36
CA TYR A 213 0.43 5.05 -13.92
C TYR A 213 1.90 5.23 -13.53
N LEU A 214 2.81 4.46 -14.16
CA LEU A 214 4.23 4.53 -13.86
C LEU A 214 4.84 5.88 -14.27
N GLU A 215 4.34 6.46 -15.35
CA GLU A 215 4.73 7.79 -15.79
C GLU A 215 4.22 8.91 -14.86
N THR A 216 2.99 8.80 -14.37
CA THR A 216 2.49 9.72 -13.33
C THR A 216 3.39 9.65 -12.10
N LEU A 217 3.77 8.45 -11.63
CA LEU A 217 4.70 8.28 -10.51
C LEU A 217 6.07 8.91 -10.74
N ARG A 218 6.58 8.94 -11.98
CA ARG A 218 7.86 9.59 -12.32
C ARG A 218 7.78 11.11 -12.22
N GLY A 219 6.58 11.69 -12.35
CA GLY A 219 6.34 13.14 -12.26
C GLY A 219 6.15 13.68 -10.84
N LEU A 220 5.70 12.85 -9.88
CA LEU A 220 5.35 13.30 -8.52
C LEU A 220 6.54 13.86 -7.73
N ALA A 221 6.34 14.82 -6.85
CA ALA A 221 7.37 15.20 -5.86
C ALA A 221 7.53 14.10 -4.79
N PRO A 222 8.74 13.90 -4.21
CA PRO A 222 8.94 12.94 -3.12
C PRO A 222 7.96 13.15 -1.96
N GLY A 223 7.24 12.09 -1.59
CA GLY A 223 6.23 12.10 -0.53
C GLY A 223 4.86 12.67 -0.91
N GLU A 224 4.66 13.10 -2.16
CA GLU A 224 3.39 13.62 -2.65
C GLU A 224 2.34 12.51 -2.82
N TYR A 225 1.08 12.81 -2.49
CA TYR A 225 -0.05 11.93 -2.76
C TYR A 225 -0.63 12.19 -4.14
N ASP A 226 -0.98 11.12 -4.83
CA ASP A 226 -1.73 11.15 -6.08
C ASP A 226 -2.69 9.94 -6.14
N PRO A 227 -3.89 10.09 -6.72
CA PRO A 227 -4.85 8.99 -6.89
C PRO A 227 -4.28 7.72 -7.56
N VAL A 228 -3.21 7.86 -8.37
CA VAL A 228 -2.51 6.73 -8.98
C VAL A 228 -1.97 5.73 -7.95
N LEU A 229 -1.63 6.18 -6.74
CA LEU A 229 -1.17 5.32 -5.65
C LEU A 229 -2.28 4.37 -5.20
N ASP A 230 -3.53 4.84 -5.15
CA ASP A 230 -4.69 4.00 -4.78
C ASP A 230 -4.98 2.96 -5.87
N GLU A 231 -4.88 3.35 -7.15
CA GLU A 231 -5.03 2.43 -8.28
C GLU A 231 -3.94 1.35 -8.28
N LEU A 232 -2.68 1.74 -8.05
CA LEU A 232 -1.56 0.81 -8.01
C LEU A 232 -1.60 -0.16 -6.83
N GLN A 233 -2.33 0.14 -5.75
CA GLN A 233 -2.51 -0.83 -4.66
C GLN A 233 -3.45 -1.99 -5.04
N LYS A 234 -4.31 -1.84 -6.06
CA LYS A 234 -5.24 -2.88 -6.47
C LYS A 234 -4.46 -4.09 -7.02
N PRO A 235 -4.72 -5.34 -6.54
CA PRO A 235 -4.01 -6.53 -7.02
C PRO A 235 -4.10 -6.74 -8.53
N ALA A 236 -5.23 -6.38 -9.15
CA ALA A 236 -5.40 -6.45 -10.60
C ALA A 236 -4.43 -5.56 -11.38
N VAL A 237 -3.97 -4.46 -10.77
CA VAL A 237 -3.02 -3.52 -11.36
C VAL A 237 -1.60 -3.88 -10.94
N SER A 238 -1.29 -3.91 -9.63
CA SER A 238 0.08 -4.17 -9.16
C SER A 238 0.63 -5.52 -9.60
N LYS A 239 -0.22 -6.56 -9.68
CA LYS A 239 0.22 -7.88 -10.11
C LYS A 239 0.18 -8.09 -11.62
N ALA A 240 -0.28 -7.10 -12.39
CA ALA A 240 -0.31 -7.21 -13.85
C ALA A 240 1.13 -7.36 -14.39
N PRO A 241 1.35 -8.24 -15.40
CA PRO A 241 2.68 -8.44 -15.97
C PRO A 241 3.21 -7.18 -16.63
N TYR A 242 4.50 -6.88 -16.40
CA TYR A 242 5.21 -5.76 -17.01
C TYR A 242 6.61 -6.24 -17.38
N GLU A 243 6.98 -6.18 -18.66
CA GLU A 243 8.31 -6.56 -19.20
C GLU A 243 8.97 -7.80 -18.56
N GLY A 244 8.88 -8.95 -19.24
CA GLY A 244 9.49 -10.20 -18.76
C GLY A 244 8.78 -10.76 -17.52
N GLU A 245 9.53 -11.15 -16.49
CA GLU A 245 8.98 -11.72 -15.25
C GLU A 245 8.51 -10.65 -14.24
N ARG A 246 8.70 -9.36 -14.55
CA ARG A 246 8.33 -8.27 -13.65
C ARG A 246 6.83 -7.96 -13.73
N ARG A 247 6.39 -7.12 -12.79
CA ARG A 247 4.99 -6.69 -12.62
C ARG A 247 4.98 -5.19 -12.43
N ILE A 248 3.85 -4.54 -12.72
CA ILE A 248 3.71 -3.08 -12.56
C ILE A 248 4.12 -2.63 -11.15
N GLY A 249 3.69 -3.37 -10.12
CA GLY A 249 4.03 -3.05 -8.73
C GLY A 249 5.54 -3.05 -8.45
N HIS A 250 6.32 -3.91 -9.11
CA HIS A 250 7.79 -3.89 -8.96
C HIS A 250 8.38 -2.57 -9.47
N VAL A 251 7.95 -2.13 -10.65
CA VAL A 251 8.44 -0.89 -11.25
C VAL A 251 7.98 0.33 -10.45
N ALA A 252 6.76 0.29 -9.92
CA ALA A 252 6.27 1.33 -9.02
C ALA A 252 7.14 1.45 -7.75
N LEU A 253 7.49 0.31 -7.13
CA LEU A 253 8.40 0.28 -5.97
C LEU A 253 9.79 0.80 -6.34
N GLU A 254 10.36 0.39 -7.48
CA GLU A 254 11.65 0.90 -7.97
C GLU A 254 11.64 2.43 -8.09
N ILE A 255 10.62 2.98 -8.79
CA ILE A 255 10.49 4.43 -9.01
C ILE A 255 10.42 5.18 -7.67
N LEU A 256 9.53 4.77 -6.77
CA LEU A 256 9.33 5.45 -5.50
C LEU A 256 10.57 5.35 -4.60
N ILE A 257 11.17 4.15 -4.52
CA ILE A 257 12.34 3.92 -3.66
C ILE A 257 13.53 4.73 -4.15
N ASP A 258 13.78 4.75 -5.45
CA ASP A 258 14.93 5.45 -6.03
C ASP A 258 14.78 6.96 -5.86
N ARG A 259 13.57 7.50 -6.07
CA ARG A 259 13.28 8.94 -6.01
C ARG A 259 13.13 9.50 -4.60
N ALA A 260 12.81 8.69 -3.60
CA ALA A 260 12.61 9.10 -2.21
C ALA A 260 13.82 9.78 -1.53
N GLY A 261 15.03 9.74 -2.11
CA GLY A 261 16.21 10.31 -1.47
C GLY A 261 16.52 9.65 -0.11
N GLN A 262 16.67 10.46 0.94
CA GLN A 262 16.94 9.99 2.31
C GLN A 262 15.67 9.68 3.12
N GLU A 263 14.54 10.29 2.78
CA GLU A 263 13.25 10.10 3.48
C GLU A 263 12.10 10.07 2.46
N PRO A 264 11.31 8.99 2.42
CA PRO A 264 10.21 8.84 1.45
C PRO A 264 8.98 9.71 1.76
N GLY A 265 8.88 10.27 2.98
CA GLY A 265 7.63 10.82 3.49
C GLY A 265 6.60 9.73 3.83
N GLU A 266 5.60 10.08 4.64
CA GLU A 266 4.62 9.12 5.16
C GLU A 266 3.80 8.45 4.05
N VAL A 267 3.39 9.22 3.03
CA VAL A 267 2.55 8.72 1.93
C VAL A 267 3.24 7.61 1.16
N TRP A 268 4.47 7.84 0.70
CA TRP A 268 5.19 6.84 -0.09
C TRP A 268 5.65 5.67 0.77
N GLN A 269 6.07 5.90 2.02
CA GLN A 269 6.38 4.81 2.94
C GLN A 269 5.19 3.89 3.15
N ASN A 270 4.01 4.45 3.41
CA ASN A 270 2.78 3.67 3.59
C ASN A 270 2.38 2.94 2.31
N PHE A 271 2.50 3.56 1.14
CA PHE A 271 2.27 2.87 -0.13
C PHE A 271 3.21 1.65 -0.29
N ILE A 272 4.52 1.85 -0.06
CA ILE A 272 5.53 0.80 -0.19
C ILE A 272 5.23 -0.36 0.76
N LEU A 273 4.91 -0.07 2.03
CA LEU A 273 4.59 -1.09 3.04
C LEU A 273 3.25 -1.78 2.76
N ASN A 274 2.23 -1.07 2.27
CA ASN A 274 0.96 -1.68 1.87
C ASN A 274 1.13 -2.66 0.72
N LEU A 275 1.96 -2.31 -0.25
CA LEU A 275 2.13 -3.11 -1.45
C LEU A 275 3.07 -4.31 -1.21
N ALA A 276 4.24 -4.07 -0.61
CA ALA A 276 5.31 -5.05 -0.50
C ALA A 276 5.51 -5.59 0.93
N GLY A 277 4.85 -5.03 1.95
CA GLY A 277 5.07 -5.35 3.35
C GLY A 277 6.43 -4.92 3.88
N ASP A 278 6.77 -5.33 5.10
CA ASP A 278 8.04 -4.96 5.74
C ASP A 278 9.23 -5.76 5.17
N PRO A 279 10.29 -5.13 4.62
CA PRO A 279 11.45 -5.82 4.05
C PRO A 279 12.36 -6.49 5.09
N ARG A 280 12.12 -6.30 6.40
CA ARG A 280 12.93 -6.88 7.47
C ARG A 280 12.54 -8.32 7.81
N ILE A 281 11.46 -8.83 7.22
CA ILE A 281 11.04 -10.22 7.33
C ILE A 281 12.02 -11.19 6.65
N SER A 282 11.89 -12.48 6.94
CA SER A 282 12.71 -13.54 6.35
C SER A 282 12.64 -13.55 4.82
N ARG A 283 13.79 -13.73 4.15
CA ARG A 283 13.90 -13.88 2.69
C ARG A 283 13.09 -15.06 2.15
N ASN A 284 12.82 -16.07 2.99
CA ASN A 284 12.03 -17.24 2.62
C ASN A 284 10.52 -16.98 2.67
N SER A 285 10.09 -15.87 3.27
CA SER A 285 8.68 -15.52 3.35
C SER A 285 8.08 -15.33 1.96
N PRO A 286 6.81 -15.75 1.72
CA PRO A 286 6.17 -15.58 0.43
C PRO A 286 6.16 -14.13 -0.04
N ASN A 287 5.92 -13.20 0.87
CA ASN A 287 5.83 -11.77 0.57
C ASN A 287 7.19 -11.18 0.15
N TYR A 288 8.29 -11.58 0.81
CA TYR A 288 9.63 -11.16 0.40
C TYR A 288 10.00 -11.68 -0.99
N ARG A 289 9.70 -12.95 -1.27
CA ARG A 289 9.94 -13.54 -2.60
C ARG A 289 9.07 -12.92 -3.68
N GLU A 290 7.84 -12.55 -3.35
CA GLU A 290 6.91 -11.94 -4.29
C GLU A 290 7.34 -10.52 -4.69
N TRP A 291 7.80 -9.69 -3.75
CA TRP A 291 8.03 -8.26 -4.01
C TRP A 291 9.49 -7.83 -3.85
N TRP A 292 10.13 -8.14 -2.72
CA TRP A 292 11.45 -7.60 -2.37
C TRP A 292 12.60 -8.26 -3.13
N GLN A 293 12.46 -9.53 -3.52
CA GLN A 293 13.49 -10.27 -4.25
C GLN A 293 13.85 -9.62 -5.60
N PHE A 294 12.88 -8.98 -6.27
CA PHE A 294 13.08 -8.39 -7.59
C PHE A 294 13.72 -6.99 -7.57
N LEU A 295 13.75 -6.32 -6.42
CA LEU A 295 14.21 -4.93 -6.30
C LEU A 295 15.73 -4.80 -6.12
N GLY A 296 16.40 -5.89 -5.76
CA GLY A 296 17.84 -5.92 -5.45
C GLY A 296 18.16 -5.48 -4.01
N GLU A 297 19.34 -5.85 -3.53
CA GLU A 297 19.71 -5.64 -2.12
C GLU A 297 19.87 -4.16 -1.75
N GLU A 298 20.33 -3.31 -2.68
CA GLU A 298 20.52 -1.87 -2.43
C GLU A 298 19.21 -1.18 -2.02
N ARG A 299 18.14 -1.40 -2.79
CA ARG A 299 16.81 -0.83 -2.49
C ARG A 299 16.24 -1.39 -1.19
N VAL A 300 16.40 -2.70 -0.96
CA VAL A 300 15.98 -3.34 0.29
C VAL A 300 16.69 -2.68 1.49
N GLN A 301 18.00 -2.47 1.41
CA GLN A 301 18.78 -1.83 2.48
C GLN A 301 18.38 -0.36 2.67
N LYS A 302 18.07 0.36 1.59
CA LYS A 302 17.57 1.73 1.65
C LYS A 302 16.27 1.82 2.46
N VAL A 303 15.30 0.95 2.16
CA VAL A 303 14.02 0.91 2.89
C VAL A 303 14.23 0.47 4.35
N ARG A 304 15.08 -0.52 4.60
CA ARG A 304 15.44 -0.92 5.98
C ARG A 304 16.02 0.25 6.78
N GLY A 305 16.88 1.05 6.17
CA GLY A 305 17.44 2.25 6.78
C GLY A 305 16.37 3.27 7.20
N TRP A 306 15.36 3.50 6.35
CA TRP A 306 14.23 4.37 6.69
C TRP A 306 13.44 3.85 7.90
N LEU A 307 13.09 2.56 7.88
CA LEU A 307 12.38 1.93 8.99
C LEU A 307 13.20 1.91 10.28
N SER A 308 14.52 1.80 10.17
CA SER A 308 15.42 1.88 11.32
C SER A 308 15.53 3.26 11.93
N LYS A 309 15.54 4.29 11.08
CA LYS A 309 15.44 5.67 11.55
C LYS A 309 14.12 5.92 12.29
N GLU A 310 13.03 5.41 11.73
CA GLU A 310 11.69 5.55 12.29
C GLU A 310 11.55 4.81 13.63
N ASP A 311 11.96 3.54 13.71
CA ASP A 311 11.98 2.77 14.96
C ASP A 311 12.75 3.50 16.07
N LEU A 312 13.92 4.06 15.73
CA LEU A 312 14.73 4.81 16.68
C LEU A 312 14.02 6.08 17.16
N ARG A 313 13.42 6.83 16.23
CA ARG A 313 12.62 8.03 16.55
C ARG A 313 11.48 7.68 17.50
N LEU A 314 10.74 6.62 17.22
CA LEU A 314 9.61 6.16 18.03
C LEU A 314 10.03 5.66 19.41
N PHE A 315 11.13 4.92 19.47
CA PHE A 315 11.71 4.51 20.75
C PHE A 315 12.04 5.73 21.61
N LEU A 316 12.81 6.69 21.07
CA LEU A 316 13.23 7.88 21.80
C LEU A 316 12.04 8.72 22.27
N GLN A 317 11.03 8.91 21.42
CA GLN A 317 9.80 9.60 21.78
C GLN A 317 9.04 8.87 22.89
N ALA A 318 8.95 7.54 22.84
CA ALA A 318 8.32 6.76 23.89
C ALA A 318 9.04 6.89 25.23
N VAL A 319 10.38 6.92 25.23
CA VAL A 319 11.18 7.13 26.46
C VAL A 319 10.96 8.53 27.03
N GLU A 320 11.02 9.57 26.20
CA GLU A 320 10.84 10.96 26.60
C GLU A 320 9.44 11.20 27.19
N GLN A 321 8.41 10.76 26.47
CA GLN A 321 7.01 10.92 26.88
C GLN A 321 6.73 10.20 28.20
N PHE A 322 7.26 8.98 28.39
CA PHE A 322 7.12 8.27 29.66
C PHE A 322 7.75 9.05 30.81
N GLY A 323 8.95 9.62 30.62
CA GLY A 323 9.62 10.43 31.62
C GLY A 323 8.82 11.64 32.06
N ILE A 324 8.17 12.32 31.10
CA ILE A 324 7.30 13.48 31.35
C ILE A 324 6.01 13.06 32.07
N GLU A 325 5.30 12.05 31.54
CA GLU A 325 4.01 11.59 32.07
C GLU A 325 4.13 11.02 33.50
N THR A 326 5.25 10.37 33.81
CA THR A 326 5.48 9.77 35.13
C THR A 326 6.25 10.66 36.10
N GLN A 327 6.60 11.89 35.69
CA GLN A 327 7.43 12.83 36.47
C GLN A 327 8.72 12.16 37.00
N ASN A 328 9.33 11.32 36.17
CA ASN A 328 10.53 10.58 36.55
C ASN A 328 11.78 11.43 36.28
N ASP A 329 12.15 12.26 37.26
CA ASP A 329 13.27 13.20 37.16
C ASP A 329 14.60 12.52 36.80
N ASP A 330 14.84 11.31 37.33
CA ASP A 330 16.06 10.56 37.00
C ASP A 330 16.10 10.12 35.54
N LEU A 331 14.97 9.67 35.00
CA LEU A 331 14.87 9.32 33.58
C LEU A 331 15.04 10.55 32.69
N GLN A 332 14.36 11.65 33.01
CA GLN A 332 14.46 12.91 32.27
C GLN A 332 15.90 13.44 32.29
N ARG A 333 16.60 13.33 33.42
CA ARG A 333 18.01 13.72 33.56
C ARG A 333 18.96 12.84 32.73
N MET A 334 18.70 11.54 32.63
CA MET A 334 19.57 10.60 31.88
C MET A 334 19.26 10.54 30.38
N PHE A 335 18.05 10.92 29.96
CA PHE A 335 17.58 10.79 28.58
C PHE A 335 18.45 11.52 27.54
N PRO A 336 18.94 12.76 27.75
CA PRO A 336 19.74 13.47 26.76
C PRO A 336 21.00 12.72 26.32
N ALA A 337 21.72 12.09 27.26
CA ALA A 337 22.92 11.31 26.96
C ALA A 337 22.59 10.02 26.18
N ARG A 338 21.47 9.37 26.51
CA ARG A 338 20.98 8.17 25.81
C ARG A 338 20.55 8.50 24.38
N LYS A 339 19.79 9.59 24.22
CA LYS A 339 19.36 10.11 22.92
C LYS A 339 20.56 10.41 22.02
N GLN A 340 21.52 11.18 22.51
CA GLN A 340 22.72 11.53 21.74
C GLN A 340 23.55 10.30 21.35
N PHE A 341 23.70 9.34 22.27
CA PHE A 341 24.43 8.10 21.98
C PHE A 341 23.76 7.32 20.83
N LEU A 342 22.45 7.10 20.90
CA LEU A 342 21.72 6.35 19.87
C LEU A 342 21.62 7.09 18.53
N GLU A 343 21.34 8.40 18.56
CA GLU A 343 21.33 9.22 17.35
C GLU A 343 22.72 9.32 16.72
N GLY A 344 23.78 9.36 17.52
CA GLY A 344 25.16 9.34 17.04
C GLY A 344 25.52 8.03 16.34
N LEU A 345 25.10 6.88 16.88
CA LEU A 345 25.26 5.58 16.20
C LEU A 345 24.57 5.56 14.82
N PHE A 346 23.39 6.17 14.74
CA PHE A 346 22.67 6.33 13.48
C PHE A 346 23.42 7.27 12.50
N LYS A 347 23.88 8.44 12.97
CA LYS A 347 24.66 9.41 12.16
C LYS A 347 25.95 8.81 11.60
N LEU A 348 26.62 7.96 12.38
CA LEU A 348 27.81 7.21 11.97
C LEU A 348 27.51 6.07 10.98
N LYS A 349 26.24 5.84 10.63
CA LYS A 349 25.78 4.74 9.75
C LYS A 349 26.18 3.35 10.27
N LEU A 350 26.30 3.20 11.58
CA LEU A 350 26.64 1.92 12.21
C LEU A 350 25.42 1.00 12.29
N ILE A 351 24.21 1.56 12.42
CA ILE A 351 22.96 0.79 12.53
C ILE A 351 22.56 0.24 11.17
N ARG A 352 22.59 -1.09 11.03
CA ARG A 352 22.16 -1.83 9.83
C ARG A 352 20.69 -2.23 9.88
N ASN A 353 20.22 -2.60 11.07
CA ASN A 353 18.84 -2.98 11.29
C ASN A 353 18.44 -2.66 12.73
N THR A 354 17.15 -2.46 12.93
CA THR A 354 16.55 -2.21 14.23
C THR A 354 15.38 -3.13 14.43
N ARG A 355 15.02 -3.33 15.69
CA ARG A 355 13.73 -3.90 16.02
C ARG A 355 13.19 -3.22 17.25
N LEU A 356 12.02 -2.60 17.08
CA LEU A 356 11.28 -1.99 18.17
C LEU A 356 10.30 -3.00 18.79
N LEU A 357 10.33 -3.05 20.12
CA LEU A 357 9.44 -3.85 20.96
C LEU A 357 8.69 -2.89 21.88
N LEU A 358 7.36 -3.00 21.93
CA LEU A 358 6.50 -2.08 22.68
C LEU A 358 5.56 -2.84 23.61
N GLY A 359 5.53 -2.43 24.88
CA GLY A 359 4.47 -2.79 25.81
C GLY A 359 3.14 -2.16 25.42
N GLY A 360 2.01 -2.69 25.87
CA GLY A 360 0.67 -2.21 25.48
C GLY A 360 0.38 -0.73 25.79
N ARG A 361 0.90 -0.17 26.89
CA ARG A 361 0.79 1.28 27.16
C ARG A 361 1.70 2.10 26.25
N ALA A 362 2.95 1.67 26.06
CA ALA A 362 3.89 2.32 25.14
C ALA A 362 3.35 2.28 23.69
N GLN A 363 2.73 1.17 23.29
CA GLN A 363 2.06 1.02 22.00
C GLN A 363 0.89 2.00 21.86
N HIS A 364 0.13 2.25 22.93
CA HIS A 364 -0.95 3.24 22.90
C HIS A 364 -0.42 4.67 22.75
N SER A 365 0.66 5.03 23.44
CA SER A 365 1.32 6.33 23.29
C SER A 365 1.90 6.50 21.87
N VAL A 366 2.59 5.47 21.35
CA VAL A 366 3.10 5.46 19.98
C VAL A 366 1.97 5.55 18.94
N LYS A 367 0.85 4.83 19.12
CA LYS A 367 -0.34 4.94 18.26
C LYS A 367 -1.01 6.31 18.34
N ARG A 368 -0.98 6.98 19.50
CA ARG A 368 -1.50 8.36 19.63
C ARG A 368 -0.64 9.36 18.87
N ILE A 369 0.67 9.13 18.84
CA ILE A 369 1.64 10.00 18.15
C ILE A 369 1.63 9.78 16.63
N LEU A 370 1.53 8.51 16.19
CA LEU A 370 1.57 8.08 14.80
C LEU A 370 0.21 7.97 14.10
N GLY A 371 -0.91 7.96 14.83
CA GLY A 371 -2.23 7.66 14.29
C GLY A 371 -2.55 6.15 14.25
N LYS A 372 -3.73 5.81 13.72
CA LYS A 372 -4.27 4.42 13.76
C LYS A 372 -3.54 3.43 12.84
N ASP A 373 -2.79 3.91 11.84
CA ASP A 373 -2.24 3.08 10.76
C ASP A 373 -0.72 2.88 10.84
N VAL A 374 -0.22 2.42 11.99
CA VAL A 374 1.18 2.04 12.09
C VAL A 374 1.41 0.73 11.36
N GLN A 375 1.93 0.81 10.14
CA GLN A 375 2.24 -0.38 9.31
C GLN A 375 3.60 -1.00 9.60
N THR A 376 4.44 -0.32 10.37
CA THR A 376 5.74 -0.85 10.80
C THR A 376 5.53 -1.97 11.81
N SER A 377 6.17 -3.11 11.56
CA SER A 377 6.07 -4.28 12.44
C SER A 377 6.87 -4.06 13.73
N PHE A 378 6.18 -4.08 14.87
CA PHE A 378 6.80 -4.09 16.20
C PHE A 378 6.44 -5.39 16.92
N ALA A 379 7.34 -5.87 17.79
CA ALA A 379 6.97 -6.96 18.69
C ALA A 379 6.22 -6.41 19.91
N SER A 380 5.21 -7.14 20.39
CA SER A 380 4.51 -6.81 21.62
C SER A 380 5.28 -7.29 22.85
N MET A 381 5.08 -6.60 23.97
CA MET A 381 5.53 -7.04 25.27
C MET A 381 4.39 -6.98 26.29
N ASP A 382 4.32 -7.96 27.18
CA ASP A 382 3.24 -8.10 28.15
C ASP A 382 3.73 -8.15 29.61
N GLY A 383 2.78 -8.23 30.54
CA GLY A 383 3.05 -8.32 31.97
C GLY A 383 3.83 -7.11 32.51
N GLN A 384 4.97 -7.38 33.15
CA GLN A 384 5.83 -6.34 33.76
C GLN A 384 6.50 -5.41 32.73
N MET A 385 6.39 -5.69 31.43
CA MET A 385 6.93 -4.85 30.35
C MET A 385 5.87 -3.99 29.67
N ASN A 386 4.62 -4.02 30.13
CA ASN A 386 3.49 -3.38 29.45
C ASN A 386 3.64 -1.85 29.31
N ASP A 387 4.41 -1.21 30.18
CA ASP A 387 4.73 0.22 30.16
C ASP A 387 6.09 0.54 29.51
N LYS A 388 6.84 -0.46 29.07
CA LYS A 388 8.21 -0.29 28.55
C LYS A 388 8.28 -0.28 27.03
N ALA A 389 9.29 0.40 26.52
CA ALA A 389 9.76 0.25 25.14
C ALA A 389 11.16 -0.36 25.17
N VAL A 390 11.48 -1.27 24.24
CA VAL A 390 12.82 -1.85 24.07
C VAL A 390 13.19 -1.78 22.60
N ILE A 391 14.42 -1.41 22.30
CA ILE A 391 14.95 -1.42 20.94
C ILE A 391 16.18 -2.33 20.87
N TYR A 392 16.19 -3.21 19.88
CA TYR A 392 17.37 -3.97 19.47
C TYR A 392 18.02 -3.27 18.26
N LEU A 393 19.34 -3.16 18.28
CA LEU A 393 20.14 -2.55 17.22
C LEU A 393 21.19 -3.54 16.72
N ASP A 394 21.19 -3.81 15.42
CA ASP A 394 22.27 -4.50 14.72
C ASP A 394 23.25 -3.46 14.19
N CYS A 395 24.43 -3.37 14.79
CA CYS A 395 25.49 -2.44 14.38
C CYS A 395 26.56 -3.11 13.51
N GLY A 396 26.30 -4.32 13.01
CA GLY A 396 27.23 -5.13 12.22
C GLY A 396 28.34 -5.78 13.06
N ASP A 397 29.21 -4.96 13.64
CA ASP A 397 30.36 -5.43 14.42
C ASP A 397 30.02 -5.69 15.89
N PHE A 398 28.88 -5.18 16.35
CA PHE A 398 28.31 -5.39 17.67
C PHE A 398 26.79 -5.21 17.62
N HIS A 399 26.11 -5.60 18.69
CA HIS A 399 24.66 -5.52 18.82
C HIS A 399 24.28 -4.93 20.17
N LEU A 400 23.19 -4.15 20.19
CA LEU A 400 22.68 -3.51 21.40
C LEU A 400 21.24 -3.91 21.70
N VAL A 401 20.90 -4.01 22.97
CA VAL A 401 19.51 -4.03 23.46
C VAL A 401 19.36 -2.95 24.52
N GLU A 402 18.47 -2.00 24.28
CA GLU A 402 18.27 -0.80 25.09
C GLU A 402 16.77 -0.66 25.43
N GLY A 403 16.43 -0.13 26.61
CA GLY A 403 15.04 -0.13 27.09
C GLY A 403 14.66 1.12 27.87
N SER A 404 13.40 1.53 27.83
CA SER A 404 12.92 2.85 28.27
C SER A 404 13.32 3.23 29.70
N HIS A 405 12.96 2.43 30.71
CA HIS A 405 13.22 2.69 32.13
C HIS A 405 13.46 1.41 32.91
N SER A 406 14.28 1.51 33.95
CA SER A 406 14.71 0.36 34.78
C SER A 406 15.16 -0.81 33.90
N PHE A 407 16.02 -0.51 32.93
CA PHE A 407 16.58 -1.45 31.95
C PHE A 407 18.06 -1.13 31.75
N LYS A 408 18.89 -2.15 31.54
CA LYS A 408 20.33 -1.98 31.27
C LYS A 408 20.55 -1.91 29.76
N ILE A 409 21.57 -1.19 29.32
CA ILE A 409 22.06 -1.36 27.95
C ILE A 409 22.88 -2.66 27.88
N TRP A 410 22.47 -3.58 27.01
CA TRP A 410 23.20 -4.82 26.74
C TRP A 410 24.05 -4.64 25.49
N VAL A 411 25.28 -5.16 25.52
CA VAL A 411 26.23 -5.11 24.41
C VAL A 411 26.72 -6.52 24.09
N TYR A 412 26.62 -6.92 22.83
CA TYR A 412 27.07 -8.23 22.32
C TYR A 412 28.00 -8.03 21.11
N LEU A 413 28.96 -8.95 20.91
CA LEU A 413 29.86 -8.92 19.74
C LEU A 413 29.33 -9.73 18.54
N ALA A 414 28.24 -10.47 18.73
CA ALA A 414 27.53 -11.19 17.69
C ALA A 414 26.03 -11.16 17.97
N ALA A 415 25.21 -11.52 16.97
CA ALA A 415 23.77 -11.50 17.13
C ALA A 415 23.34 -12.42 18.28
N PRO A 416 22.58 -11.94 19.29
CA PRO A 416 22.23 -12.69 20.50
C PRO A 416 21.14 -13.74 20.30
N GLY A 417 21.03 -14.27 19.09
CA GLY A 417 20.09 -15.31 18.67
C GLY A 417 19.07 -14.83 17.63
N GLU A 418 18.43 -15.78 16.96
CA GLU A 418 17.46 -15.49 15.90
C GLU A 418 16.18 -14.82 16.43
N ALA A 419 15.87 -15.01 17.72
CA ALA A 419 14.66 -14.45 18.32
C ALA A 419 14.57 -12.93 18.16
N LEU A 420 15.68 -12.19 18.33
CA LEU A 420 15.70 -10.73 18.17
C LEU A 420 15.92 -10.30 16.71
N ARG A 421 16.57 -11.12 15.89
CA ARG A 421 16.86 -10.83 14.48
C ARG A 421 15.66 -11.10 13.55
N SER A 422 14.89 -12.14 13.83
CA SER A 422 13.76 -12.59 13.01
C SER A 422 12.45 -12.00 13.49
N TYR A 423 11.70 -11.42 12.56
CA TYR A 423 10.35 -10.89 12.78
C TYR A 423 9.27 -11.98 13.00
N GLU A 424 9.63 -13.26 12.94
CA GLU A 424 8.68 -14.37 13.17
C GLU A 424 8.14 -14.40 14.60
N ARG A 425 8.98 -14.09 15.59
CA ARG A 425 8.54 -14.02 17.00
C ARG A 425 7.96 -12.65 17.29
N SER A 426 6.65 -12.52 17.44
CA SER A 426 6.00 -11.21 17.63
C SER A 426 5.76 -10.79 19.09
N SER A 427 6.14 -11.61 20.07
CA SER A 427 5.93 -11.30 21.51
C SER A 427 7.12 -11.67 22.39
N PHE A 428 7.44 -10.80 23.36
CA PHE A 428 8.54 -10.95 24.31
C PHE A 428 8.15 -10.56 25.74
N SER A 429 8.61 -11.34 26.70
CA SER A 429 8.53 -11.00 28.12
C SER A 429 9.83 -10.35 28.61
N HIS A 430 9.82 -9.82 29.85
CA HIS A 430 11.04 -9.32 30.49
C HIS A 430 12.14 -10.38 30.58
N SER A 431 11.77 -11.60 31.02
CA SER A 431 12.72 -12.69 31.22
C SER A 431 13.31 -13.18 29.91
N ASP A 432 12.57 -13.06 28.79
CA ASP A 432 13.14 -13.32 27.46
C ASP A 432 14.34 -12.41 27.21
N LEU A 433 14.18 -11.11 27.41
CA LEU A 433 15.19 -10.10 27.07
C LEU A 433 16.36 -10.07 28.05
N THR A 434 16.11 -10.25 29.36
CA THR A 434 17.16 -10.12 30.39
C THR A 434 17.81 -11.42 30.78
N THR A 435 17.20 -12.56 30.44
CA THR A 435 17.67 -13.88 30.90
C THR A 435 17.81 -14.87 29.75
N ALA A 436 16.76 -15.05 28.93
CA ALA A 436 16.78 -16.06 27.86
C ALA A 436 17.75 -15.68 26.73
N VAL A 437 17.74 -14.42 26.29
CA VAL A 437 18.61 -13.90 25.24
C VAL A 437 20.10 -13.98 25.65
N PRO A 438 20.53 -13.48 26.83
CA PRO A 438 21.91 -13.68 27.30
C PRO A 438 22.33 -15.15 27.41
N LYS A 439 21.44 -16.03 27.91
CA LYS A 439 21.70 -17.47 27.98
C LYS A 439 21.85 -18.09 26.60
N ALA A 440 21.01 -17.71 25.64
CA ALA A 440 21.07 -18.16 24.26
C ALA A 440 22.38 -17.71 23.60
N TYR A 441 22.78 -16.45 23.77
CA TYR A 441 24.06 -15.94 23.29
C TYR A 441 25.24 -16.74 23.86
N LYS A 442 25.28 -16.96 25.18
CA LYS A 442 26.35 -17.76 25.80
C LYS A 442 26.39 -19.20 25.30
N ARG A 443 25.24 -19.79 24.94
CA ARG A 443 25.20 -21.12 24.33
C ARG A 443 25.74 -21.11 22.89
N LEU A 444 25.35 -20.10 22.09
CA LEU A 444 25.80 -19.93 20.71
C LEU A 444 27.29 -19.58 20.60
N TYR A 445 27.79 -18.81 21.57
CA TYR A 445 29.14 -18.29 21.61
C TYR A 445 29.72 -18.38 23.05
N PRO A 446 30.17 -19.57 23.50
CA PRO A 446 30.61 -19.79 24.88
C PRO A 446 31.74 -18.87 25.35
N GLU A 447 32.69 -18.58 24.45
CA GLU A 447 33.89 -17.80 24.74
C GLU A 447 33.78 -16.32 24.31
N LEU A 448 32.67 -15.93 23.67
CA LEU A 448 32.52 -14.55 23.17
C LEU A 448 31.91 -13.67 24.27
N PRO A 449 32.54 -12.55 24.64
CA PRO A 449 32.06 -11.72 25.72
C PRO A 449 30.76 -10.98 25.35
N TYR A 450 29.99 -10.64 26.37
CA TYR A 450 28.88 -9.71 26.36
C TYR A 450 28.77 -9.06 27.74
N ASP A 451 28.14 -7.90 27.83
CA ASP A 451 27.97 -7.21 29.12
C ASP A 451 26.67 -6.37 29.16
N ALA A 452 26.29 -5.94 30.35
CA ALA A 452 25.09 -5.14 30.62
C ALA A 452 25.37 -4.01 31.60
N PHE A 453 25.13 -2.77 31.18
CA PHE A 453 25.46 -1.57 31.96
C PHE A 453 24.22 -0.79 32.39
N THR A 454 24.20 -0.32 33.64
CA THR A 454 23.19 0.61 34.14
C THR A 454 23.51 2.03 33.69
N HIS A 455 22.51 2.84 33.32
CA HIS A 455 22.71 4.22 32.87
C HIS A 455 23.16 5.21 33.95
N HIS A 456 23.28 4.75 35.19
CA HIS A 456 23.85 5.49 36.31
C HIS A 456 25.19 4.88 36.74
N PRO A 457 26.21 5.70 37.13
CA PRO A 457 26.25 7.16 37.09
C PRO A 457 26.44 7.76 35.67
N PRO A 458 26.12 9.06 35.45
CA PRO A 458 26.36 9.75 34.18
C PRO A 458 27.80 9.59 33.68
N LEU A 459 27.98 9.56 32.35
CA LEU A 459 29.22 9.31 31.61
C LEU A 459 29.88 7.94 31.84
N SER A 460 29.65 7.32 32.99
CA SER A 460 30.35 6.09 33.40
C SER A 460 29.84 4.89 32.61
N TRP A 461 28.54 4.84 32.31
CA TRP A 461 27.97 3.79 31.48
C TRP A 461 28.43 3.89 30.02
N GLN A 462 28.51 5.10 29.46
CA GLN A 462 29.04 5.35 28.11
C GLN A 462 30.51 4.90 28.04
N ASN A 463 31.32 5.27 29.04
CA ASN A 463 32.70 4.80 29.12
C ASN A 463 32.81 3.28 29.13
N ARG A 464 31.94 2.59 29.89
CA ARG A 464 31.94 1.13 29.94
C ARG A 464 31.60 0.50 28.59
N VAL A 465 30.62 1.06 27.88
CA VAL A 465 30.29 0.63 26.51
C VAL A 465 31.48 0.87 25.57
N PHE A 466 32.06 2.07 25.59
CA PHE A 466 33.18 2.42 24.73
C PHE A 466 34.42 1.57 25.03
N SER A 467 34.74 1.34 26.29
CA SER A 467 35.86 0.51 26.72
C SER A 467 35.62 -0.94 26.31
N PHE A 468 34.43 -1.49 26.55
CA PHE A 468 34.09 -2.85 26.13
C PHE A 468 34.29 -3.04 24.62
N LEU A 469 33.85 -2.09 23.80
CA LEU A 469 34.01 -2.18 22.36
C LEU A 469 35.49 -2.00 21.95
N ALA A 470 36.20 -1.03 22.53
CA ALA A 470 37.61 -0.77 22.27
C ALA A 470 38.51 -1.97 22.65
N ASP A 471 38.27 -2.59 23.81
CA ASP A 471 38.98 -3.79 24.29
C ASP A 471 38.82 -4.98 23.34
N ASN A 472 37.70 -5.03 22.61
CA ASN A 472 37.41 -6.03 21.59
C ASN A 472 37.78 -5.59 20.16
N GLY A 473 38.51 -4.49 20.02
CA GLY A 473 39.05 -3.99 18.75
C GLY A 473 38.04 -3.25 17.87
N ILE A 474 36.96 -2.73 18.45
CA ILE A 474 35.95 -1.93 17.74
C ILE A 474 36.16 -0.46 18.10
N ALA A 475 36.57 0.33 17.10
CA ALA A 475 36.74 1.77 17.25
C ALA A 475 35.40 2.50 17.04
N LEU A 476 35.13 3.48 17.90
CA LEU A 476 33.99 4.39 17.77
C LEU A 476 34.46 5.84 17.80
N ASP A 477 33.82 6.67 16.98
CA ASP A 477 33.96 8.12 17.07
C ASP A 477 33.11 8.65 18.23
N ILE A 478 33.72 8.72 19.42
CA ILE A 478 33.04 9.15 20.64
C ILE A 478 32.60 10.63 20.61
N GLU A 479 33.16 11.46 19.72
CA GLU A 479 32.74 12.86 19.58
C GLU A 479 31.32 12.96 19.03
N GLN A 480 30.96 12.06 18.11
CA GLN A 480 29.61 11.98 17.54
C GLN A 480 28.60 11.31 18.49
N LEU A 481 29.07 10.61 19.53
CA LEU A 481 28.25 9.85 20.48
C LEU A 481 28.02 10.57 21.80
N LEU A 482 28.71 11.69 22.04
CA LEU A 482 28.59 12.53 23.23
C LEU A 482 28.09 13.92 22.86
N ASN A 483 27.38 14.56 23.80
CA ASN A 483 27.05 15.97 23.63
C ASN A 483 28.29 16.82 23.90
N ARG A 484 28.34 18.03 23.34
CA ARG A 484 29.46 18.96 23.53
C ARG A 484 29.74 19.26 25.02
N SER A 485 28.68 19.32 25.84
CA SER A 485 28.77 19.51 27.30
C SER A 485 29.43 18.33 28.02
N ASP A 486 29.30 17.13 27.47
CA ASP A 486 29.66 15.86 28.11
C ASP A 486 31.02 15.35 27.64
N TYR A 487 31.41 15.70 26.41
CA TYR A 487 32.66 15.27 25.78
C TYR A 487 33.91 15.69 26.56
N GLN A 488 34.01 16.97 26.95
CA GLN A 488 35.18 17.47 27.70
C GLN A 488 35.27 16.86 29.11
N PRO A 489 34.19 16.81 29.92
CA PRO A 489 34.20 16.08 31.19
C PRO A 489 34.53 14.61 31.04
N TYR A 490 34.01 13.95 30.00
CA TYR A 490 34.32 12.55 29.70
C TYR A 490 35.82 12.34 29.48
N LEU A 491 36.44 13.13 28.59
CA LEU A 491 37.87 13.01 28.28
C LEU A 491 38.75 13.29 29.50
N ARG A 492 38.40 14.29 30.33
CA ARG A 492 39.16 14.58 31.56
C ARG A 492 39.10 13.43 32.56
N LYS A 493 37.99 12.70 32.61
CA LYS A 493 37.75 11.64 33.59
C LYS A 493 38.29 10.28 33.14
N PHE A 494 38.13 9.94 31.87
CA PHE A 494 38.38 8.60 31.35
C PHE A 494 39.44 8.56 30.23
N GLY A 495 39.75 9.69 29.60
CA GLY A 495 40.60 9.73 28.42
C GLY A 495 39.91 9.17 27.17
N MET A 496 40.69 9.02 26.09
CA MET A 496 40.24 8.34 24.88
C MET A 496 40.40 6.82 25.06
N PRO A 497 39.37 6.01 24.76
CA PRO A 497 39.49 4.55 24.78
C PRO A 497 40.62 4.07 23.87
N VAL A 498 41.50 3.23 24.39
CA VAL A 498 42.59 2.62 23.61
C VAL A 498 42.05 1.38 22.92
N VAL A 499 41.97 1.42 21.59
CA VAL A 499 41.44 0.30 20.81
C VAL A 499 42.48 -0.82 20.74
N ASN A 500 42.07 -2.03 21.13
CA ASN A 500 42.90 -3.22 21.01
C ASN A 500 43.22 -3.48 19.54
N ALA A 501 44.52 -3.53 19.21
CA ALA A 501 44.98 -3.76 17.85
C ALA A 501 44.56 -5.14 17.28
N LYS A 502 44.26 -6.11 18.16
CA LYS A 502 43.74 -7.41 17.77
C LYS A 502 42.24 -7.45 18.04
N ARG A 503 41.45 -7.45 16.97
CA ARG A 503 40.00 -7.61 17.03
C ARG A 503 39.64 -9.00 17.54
N THR A 504 38.69 -9.07 18.48
CA THR A 504 38.16 -10.33 18.98
C THR A 504 37.49 -11.09 17.83
N PRO A 505 37.93 -12.32 17.49
CA PRO A 505 37.35 -13.07 16.40
C PRO A 505 35.94 -13.55 16.79
N VAL A 506 34.97 -13.33 15.92
CA VAL A 506 33.59 -13.81 16.09
C VAL A 506 33.47 -15.17 15.39
N PRO A 507 33.35 -16.29 16.14
CA PRO A 507 33.19 -17.61 15.53
C PRO A 507 31.78 -17.76 14.93
N PRO A 508 31.57 -18.70 14.00
CA PRO A 508 30.21 -19.08 13.60
C PRO A 508 29.45 -19.63 14.82
N PRO A 509 28.11 -19.48 14.86
CA PRO A 509 27.29 -19.97 15.96
C PRO A 509 27.46 -21.48 16.13
N SER A 510 27.63 -21.93 17.38
CA SER A 510 27.69 -23.36 17.70
C SER A 510 26.39 -24.06 17.26
N GLN A 511 26.51 -25.11 16.45
CA GLN A 511 25.37 -25.84 15.84
C GLN A 511 24.58 -26.70 16.83
N THR A 512 24.82 -26.58 18.14
CA THR A 512 24.09 -27.34 19.16
C THR A 512 22.70 -26.73 19.34
N ASP A 513 21.75 -27.32 18.60
CA ASP A 513 20.29 -27.18 18.66
C ASP A 513 19.65 -25.96 17.98
N PHE A 514 19.54 -26.01 16.64
CA PHE A 514 18.25 -25.71 16.04
C PHE A 514 17.32 -26.89 16.39
N PRO A 515 16.09 -26.69 16.92
CA PRO A 515 15.13 -27.77 16.94
C PRO A 515 15.00 -28.27 15.50
N ALA A 516 15.29 -29.56 15.29
CA ALA A 516 15.17 -30.18 14.00
C ALA A 516 13.78 -29.89 13.41
N GLU A 517 13.75 -29.43 12.16
CA GLU A 517 12.56 -29.54 11.32
C GLU A 517 11.96 -30.95 11.48
N PRO A 518 10.63 -31.11 11.59
CA PRO A 518 10.05 -32.43 11.51
C PRO A 518 10.44 -33.04 10.17
N ALA A 519 11.12 -34.18 10.24
CA ALA A 519 11.72 -34.87 9.11
C ALA A 519 10.77 -34.92 7.91
N ARG A 520 11.22 -34.33 6.80
CA ARG A 520 10.64 -34.58 5.48
C ARG A 520 10.66 -36.09 5.25
N SER A 521 9.48 -36.70 5.22
CA SER A 521 9.29 -38.07 4.76
C SER A 521 9.83 -38.18 3.33
N ARG A 522 10.94 -38.91 3.18
CA ARG A 522 11.43 -39.37 1.88
C ARG A 522 10.35 -40.25 1.25
N VAL A 523 9.66 -39.72 0.25
CA VAL A 523 8.88 -40.53 -0.70
C VAL A 523 9.87 -41.29 -1.58
N GLY A 524 10.14 -42.54 -1.19
CA GLY A 524 10.76 -43.54 -2.05
C GLY A 524 9.72 -44.10 -3.01
N LYS A 525 10.00 -44.00 -4.31
CA LYS A 525 9.33 -44.74 -5.38
C LYS A 525 9.61 -46.23 -5.24
N THR A 526 8.56 -47.04 -5.14
CA THR A 526 8.36 -48.42 -5.66
C THR A 526 6.96 -48.82 -5.18
N GLY A 527 5.97 -49.14 -5.99
CA GLY A 527 5.97 -50.11 -7.08
C GLY A 527 4.99 -51.23 -6.71
N ALA A 528 3.73 -51.05 -7.15
CA ALA A 528 2.71 -52.04 -7.49
C ALA A 528 2.34 -53.23 -6.53
N THR A 529 1.02 -53.42 -6.39
CA THR A 529 0.26 -54.69 -6.65
C THR A 529 -0.69 -55.12 -5.49
N THR A 530 -1.99 -54.91 -5.76
CA THR A 530 -3.19 -55.74 -5.48
C THR A 530 -3.69 -56.11 -4.06
N MET A 531 -4.95 -55.71 -3.85
CA MET A 531 -6.12 -56.47 -3.36
C MET A 531 -6.02 -57.38 -2.13
N SER A 532 -6.80 -57.06 -1.08
CA SER A 532 -7.99 -57.84 -0.68
C SER A 532 -8.62 -57.30 0.62
N ALA A 533 -9.95 -57.25 0.65
CA ALA A 533 -10.79 -57.33 1.86
C ALA A 533 -11.50 -58.71 1.81
N PRO A 534 -12.37 -59.15 2.75
CA PRO A 534 -12.77 -58.63 4.07
C PRO A 534 -12.85 -59.74 5.18
N GLN A 535 -13.31 -59.39 6.40
CA GLN A 535 -13.96 -60.20 7.48
C GLN A 535 -13.48 -59.69 8.86
N GLY A 536 -14.22 -59.54 9.97
CA GLY A 536 -15.62 -59.79 10.36
C GLY A 536 -15.70 -59.94 11.91
N ARG A 537 -16.57 -59.16 12.58
CA ARG A 537 -17.25 -59.32 13.93
C ARG A 537 -16.41 -59.65 15.20
N LYS A 538 -16.29 -58.74 16.21
CA LYS A 538 -17.13 -58.48 17.47
C LYS A 538 -16.97 -59.53 18.62
N PRO A 539 -17.27 -59.25 19.92
CA PRO A 539 -17.31 -58.01 20.75
C PRO A 539 -16.83 -58.15 22.26
N ALA A 540 -17.04 -57.08 23.08
CA ALA A 540 -17.04 -56.95 24.58
C ALA A 540 -15.68 -56.61 25.26
N GLU A 541 -15.50 -55.79 26.31
CA GLU A 541 -16.28 -55.18 27.43
C GLU A 541 -15.64 -53.81 27.80
N MET A 542 -16.37 -52.70 28.06
CA MET A 542 -16.97 -52.21 29.32
C MET A 542 -16.02 -51.99 30.53
N ILE A 543 -15.49 -50.76 30.71
CA ILE A 543 -15.22 -50.14 32.03
C ILE A 543 -15.53 -48.63 31.96
N ALA A 544 -16.23 -48.14 32.97
CA ALA A 544 -16.77 -46.78 33.13
C ALA A 544 -16.04 -45.95 34.20
N ARG A 545 -16.43 -44.66 34.28
CA ARG A 545 -16.15 -43.60 35.29
C ARG A 545 -14.96 -42.68 34.97
N ASP A 546 -15.02 -41.36 35.19
CA ASP A 546 -15.94 -40.51 35.96
C ASP A 546 -15.90 -39.08 35.42
N SER A 547 -17.03 -38.37 35.45
CA SER A 547 -17.14 -36.92 35.24
C SER A 547 -17.81 -36.33 36.47
N ARG A 548 -17.15 -35.38 37.16
CA ARG A 548 -17.71 -34.64 38.29
C ARG A 548 -17.85 -33.16 37.93
N ALA A 549 -19.10 -32.71 37.95
CA ALA A 549 -19.55 -31.32 38.05
C ALA A 549 -20.08 -31.08 39.47
N ILE A 550 -19.84 -29.89 40.06
CA ILE A 550 -20.32 -29.43 41.38
C ILE A 550 -20.47 -27.87 41.28
N PRO A 551 -21.41 -27.17 41.97
CA PRO A 551 -22.50 -26.45 41.31
C PRO A 551 -22.61 -24.95 41.72
N ARG A 552 -23.71 -24.32 41.29
CA ARG A 552 -24.21 -23.00 41.73
C ARG A 552 -24.73 -23.02 43.16
N GLU A 553 -24.55 -21.92 43.89
CA GLU A 553 -25.41 -21.53 45.02
C GLU A 553 -25.60 -20.00 45.11
N GLU A 554 -26.74 -19.63 45.68
CA GLU A 554 -27.43 -18.34 45.64
C GLU A 554 -27.03 -17.33 46.75
N ALA A 555 -27.59 -16.14 46.61
CA ALA A 555 -27.39 -14.92 47.38
C ALA A 555 -28.08 -14.88 48.76
N ALA A 556 -27.50 -14.10 49.68
CA ALA A 556 -28.23 -13.39 50.74
C ALA A 556 -27.42 -12.18 51.31
N THR A 557 -27.89 -10.99 50.97
CA THR A 557 -28.21 -9.81 51.83
C THR A 557 -27.36 -9.37 53.05
N VAL A 558 -26.97 -8.07 53.03
CA VAL A 558 -27.22 -6.99 54.03
C VAL A 558 -26.01 -6.31 54.74
N ARG A 559 -25.99 -4.96 54.56
CA ARG A 559 -25.63 -3.81 55.46
C ARG A 559 -24.28 -3.06 55.34
N ARG A 560 -24.43 -1.86 54.73
CA ARG A 560 -24.12 -0.47 55.22
C ARG A 560 -22.75 -0.15 55.84
N SER A 561 -22.07 0.83 55.25
CA SER A 561 -21.70 2.09 55.93
C SER A 561 -21.52 3.25 54.93
N ASN A 562 -22.04 4.43 55.32
CA ASN A 562 -21.98 5.73 54.66
C ASN A 562 -20.63 6.46 54.87
N GLN A 563 -20.31 7.41 53.98
CA GLN A 563 -19.91 8.81 54.26
C GLN A 563 -19.73 9.54 52.90
N GLN A 564 -20.63 10.43 52.46
CA GLN A 564 -20.77 11.88 52.74
C GLN A 564 -19.51 12.73 52.44
N HIS A 565 -19.55 13.55 51.38
CA HIS A 565 -19.78 15.01 51.50
C HIS A 565 -20.07 15.69 50.15
N ASP A 566 -20.92 16.71 50.26
CA ASP A 566 -21.59 17.57 49.28
C ASP A 566 -20.71 18.70 48.68
N PRO A 567 -21.24 19.50 47.71
CA PRO A 567 -20.51 20.39 46.80
C PRO A 567 -20.50 21.86 47.24
N VAL A 568 -19.70 22.72 46.58
CA VAL A 568 -19.77 24.19 46.74
C VAL A 568 -19.76 24.92 45.39
N VAL A 569 -20.54 26.00 45.42
CA VAL A 569 -21.09 26.90 44.40
C VAL A 569 -20.10 27.96 43.88
N SER A 570 -20.44 28.44 42.68
CA SER A 570 -20.10 29.66 41.94
C SER A 570 -19.69 30.93 42.72
N HIS A 571 -18.83 31.74 42.10
CA HIS A 571 -18.82 33.20 42.26
C HIS A 571 -18.39 33.91 40.97
N SER A 572 -19.27 34.79 40.49
CA SER A 572 -18.99 35.89 39.56
C SER A 572 -18.41 37.09 40.33
N VAL A 573 -17.68 38.01 39.67
CA VAL A 573 -17.71 39.48 39.86
C VAL A 573 -16.65 40.20 38.98
N SER A 574 -17.15 41.06 38.10
CA SER A 574 -16.70 42.42 37.70
C SER A 574 -15.46 42.72 36.84
N SER A 575 -15.73 43.44 35.73
CA SER A 575 -14.86 44.38 35.00
C SER A 575 -14.71 45.74 35.74
N PRO A 576 -13.80 46.64 35.33
CA PRO A 576 -14.22 47.74 34.41
C PRO A 576 -13.16 48.27 33.39
N ASP A 577 -13.71 49.03 32.43
CA ASP A 577 -13.23 49.88 31.33
C ASP A 577 -11.78 50.42 31.24
N ALA A 578 -11.28 50.54 29.99
CA ALA A 578 -10.60 51.75 29.48
C ALA A 578 -10.50 51.82 27.93
N ALA A 579 -11.18 52.83 27.36
CA ALA A 579 -10.83 53.73 26.24
C ALA A 579 -10.36 53.21 24.85
N ALA A 580 -11.11 53.63 23.82
CA ALA A 580 -10.71 53.68 22.40
C ALA A 580 -9.82 54.90 22.07
N PRO A 581 -9.12 54.90 20.92
CA PRO A 581 -9.54 55.80 19.84
C PRO A 581 -9.52 55.18 18.42
N ALA A 582 -10.17 55.90 17.50
CA ALA A 582 -10.67 55.49 16.20
C ALA A 582 -9.65 55.44 15.03
N THR A 583 -10.17 54.97 13.88
CA THR A 583 -9.66 54.96 12.47
C THR A 583 -8.82 53.74 12.08
N ALA A 584 -9.10 52.99 11.00
CA ALA A 584 -9.79 53.26 9.74
C ALA A 584 -10.49 52.01 9.18
N ARG A 585 -11.60 52.19 8.44
CA ARG A 585 -12.21 51.14 7.60
C ARG A 585 -11.37 50.95 6.31
N PRO A 586 -11.10 49.71 5.90
CA PRO A 586 -11.01 49.36 4.49
C PRO A 586 -12.21 48.48 4.09
N SER A 587 -13.10 49.11 3.33
CA SER A 587 -13.61 48.60 2.04
C SER A 587 -13.89 47.10 1.87
N LEU A 588 -15.19 46.78 1.81
CA LEU A 588 -15.89 45.74 1.02
C LEU A 588 -15.00 44.85 0.13
N VAL A 589 -14.51 43.75 0.70
CA VAL A 589 -14.09 42.55 -0.05
C VAL A 589 -14.65 41.37 0.72
N GLY A 590 -15.82 40.83 0.35
CA GLY A 590 -16.36 39.69 1.11
C GLY A 590 -17.68 39.08 0.69
N GLU A 591 -18.53 39.75 -0.11
CA GLU A 591 -19.91 39.27 -0.36
C GLU A 591 -20.05 38.03 -1.27
N GLY A 592 -18.97 37.30 -1.58
CA GLY A 592 -19.05 36.06 -2.36
C GLY A 592 -18.01 34.99 -2.03
N LEU A 593 -17.20 35.17 -0.98
CA LEU A 593 -16.09 34.25 -0.70
C LEU A 593 -16.56 32.93 -0.06
N LEU A 594 -17.65 32.98 0.72
CA LEU A 594 -18.21 31.82 1.42
C LEU A 594 -19.46 31.24 0.72
N THR A 595 -19.97 31.91 -0.32
CA THR A 595 -21.18 31.49 -1.03
C THR A 595 -20.95 30.18 -1.80
N GLY A 596 -21.74 29.15 -1.46
CA GLY A 596 -21.65 27.82 -2.08
C GLY A 596 -20.83 26.80 -1.29
N LEU A 597 -20.22 27.18 -0.16
CA LEU A 597 -19.57 26.22 0.73
C LEU A 597 -20.60 25.35 1.46
N LYS A 598 -20.31 24.05 1.53
CA LYS A 598 -21.11 23.11 2.33
C LYS A 598 -20.93 23.41 3.83
N PRO A 599 -21.94 23.10 4.68
CA PRO A 599 -21.84 23.30 6.13
C PRO A 599 -20.63 22.63 6.79
N SER A 600 -20.16 21.50 6.25
CA SER A 600 -18.94 20.83 6.72
C SER A 600 -17.67 21.65 6.45
N ALA A 601 -17.59 22.31 5.29
CA ALA A 601 -16.47 23.18 4.94
C ALA A 601 -16.44 24.44 5.81
N LEU A 602 -17.60 25.04 6.10
CA LEU A 602 -17.71 26.18 7.01
C LEU A 602 -17.27 25.83 8.44
N LYS A 603 -17.65 24.65 8.95
CA LYS A 603 -17.22 24.18 10.28
C LYS A 603 -15.70 23.98 10.36
N ILE A 604 -15.11 23.41 9.32
CA ILE A 604 -13.64 23.19 9.26
C ILE A 604 -12.90 24.52 9.11
N LEU A 605 -13.45 25.45 8.32
CA LEU A 605 -12.91 26.81 8.22
C LEU A 605 -12.94 27.52 9.58
N ARG A 606 -14.08 27.48 10.31
CA ARG A 606 -14.19 28.02 11.68
C ARG A 606 -13.17 27.39 12.63
N TYR A 607 -12.96 26.07 12.57
CA TYR A 607 -11.97 25.39 13.40
C TYR A 607 -10.55 25.97 13.25
N PHE A 608 -10.09 26.20 12.02
CA PHE A 608 -8.74 26.73 11.76
C PHE A 608 -8.62 28.24 11.97
N VAL A 609 -9.74 28.97 12.03
CA VAL A 609 -9.76 30.34 12.56
C VAL A 609 -9.48 30.32 14.06
N ASP A 610 -10.14 29.44 14.81
CA ASP A 610 -10.00 29.33 16.26
C ASP A 610 -8.66 28.70 16.69
N ASN A 611 -8.06 27.87 15.83
CA ASN A 611 -6.83 27.11 16.12
C ASN A 611 -5.80 27.28 14.99
N PRO A 612 -5.20 28.47 14.81
CA PRO A 612 -4.23 28.71 13.75
C PRO A 612 -2.93 27.93 14.01
N GLY A 613 -2.41 27.27 12.97
CA GLY A 613 -1.20 26.44 13.05
C GLY A 613 -1.47 24.98 13.41
N ASP A 614 -2.74 24.61 13.67
CA ASP A 614 -3.09 23.22 13.88
C ASP A 614 -2.92 22.38 12.61
N LYS A 615 -2.51 21.13 12.81
CA LYS A 615 -2.46 20.12 11.75
C LYS A 615 -3.83 19.49 11.52
N VAL A 616 -4.06 19.02 10.30
CA VAL A 616 -5.26 18.30 9.84
C VAL A 616 -5.73 17.22 10.82
N ARG A 617 -4.80 16.48 11.42
CA ARG A 617 -5.09 15.41 12.38
C ARG A 617 -5.82 15.89 13.64
N TYR A 618 -5.59 17.13 14.08
CA TYR A 618 -6.25 17.69 15.26
C TYR A 618 -7.71 18.04 14.95
N ALA A 619 -7.94 18.72 13.82
CA ALA A 619 -9.30 18.94 13.30
C ALA A 619 -10.06 17.62 13.12
N ALA A 620 -9.43 16.61 12.51
CA ALA A 620 -10.04 15.30 12.29
C ALA A 620 -10.47 14.62 13.60
N ASN A 621 -9.64 14.70 14.65
CA ASN A 621 -9.97 14.20 15.98
C ASN A 621 -11.16 14.94 16.61
N VAL A 622 -11.23 16.27 16.46
CA VAL A 622 -12.32 17.09 17.00
C VAL A 622 -13.64 16.82 16.29
N PHE A 623 -13.61 16.63 14.97
CA PHE A 623 -14.79 16.32 14.17
C PHE A 623 -15.17 14.83 14.16
N GLY A 624 -14.32 13.96 14.72
CA GLY A 624 -14.55 12.51 14.73
C GLY A 624 -14.55 11.87 13.34
N VAL A 625 -13.84 12.48 12.39
CA VAL A 625 -13.76 12.06 10.99
C VAL A 625 -12.33 11.65 10.62
N ASP A 626 -12.18 11.04 9.45
CA ASP A 626 -10.86 10.68 8.94
C ASP A 626 -10.07 11.93 8.50
N SER A 627 -8.74 11.92 8.68
CA SER A 627 -7.89 13.04 8.22
C SER A 627 -7.96 13.24 6.71
N ARG A 628 -8.29 12.21 5.94
CA ARG A 628 -8.56 12.27 4.50
C ARG A 628 -9.75 13.18 4.18
N GLU A 629 -10.79 13.18 5.00
CA GLU A 629 -11.99 14.00 4.78
C GLU A 629 -11.68 15.49 5.00
N ILE A 630 -10.93 15.80 6.06
CA ILE A 630 -10.46 17.18 6.31
C ILE A 630 -9.52 17.64 5.18
N ASN A 631 -8.60 16.78 4.73
CA ASN A 631 -7.70 17.08 3.60
C ASN A 631 -8.46 17.34 2.30
N GLN A 632 -9.49 16.54 1.97
CA GLN A 632 -10.32 16.76 0.78
C GLN A 632 -11.01 18.13 0.81
N ILE A 633 -11.38 18.60 2.00
CA ILE A 633 -12.03 19.90 2.18
C ILE A 633 -11.00 21.04 2.10
N LEU A 634 -9.83 20.88 2.73
CA LEU A 634 -8.75 21.87 2.72
C LEU A 634 -8.11 22.06 1.34
N TYR A 635 -7.86 20.99 0.59
CA TYR A 635 -7.28 21.06 -0.76
C TYR A 635 -8.31 21.22 -1.88
N GLY A 636 -9.60 21.12 -1.55
CA GLY A 636 -10.71 21.33 -2.47
C GLY A 636 -11.41 22.67 -2.21
N PRO A 637 -12.61 22.68 -1.59
CA PRO A 637 -13.40 23.90 -1.37
C PRO A 637 -12.69 25.04 -0.62
N LEU A 638 -11.72 24.75 0.26
CA LEU A 638 -11.03 25.77 1.07
C LEU A 638 -9.60 26.08 0.57
N LYS A 639 -9.21 25.57 -0.61
CA LYS A 639 -7.82 25.65 -1.11
C LYS A 639 -7.27 27.07 -1.15
N ASP A 640 -8.09 28.03 -1.54
CA ASP A 640 -7.70 29.45 -1.67
C ASP A 640 -7.98 30.27 -0.39
N MET A 641 -8.48 29.61 0.66
CA MET A 641 -8.90 30.23 1.92
C MET A 641 -7.97 29.87 3.08
N CYS A 642 -7.28 28.73 2.97
CA CYS A 642 -6.35 28.23 3.98
C CYS A 642 -4.94 28.06 3.39
N THR A 643 -3.92 28.40 4.17
CA THR A 643 -2.51 28.22 3.82
C THR A 643 -1.83 27.27 4.79
N ARG A 644 -0.91 26.46 4.28
CA ARG A 644 -0.14 25.50 5.07
C ARG A 644 1.28 25.98 5.27
N ASP A 645 1.78 25.92 6.50
CA ASP A 645 3.17 26.25 6.84
C ASP A 645 4.14 25.06 6.62
N GLU A 646 5.43 25.31 6.84
CA GLU A 646 6.51 24.30 6.70
C GLU A 646 6.43 23.17 7.74
N GLN A 647 5.66 23.34 8.81
CA GLN A 647 5.43 22.33 9.85
C GLN A 647 4.11 21.58 9.66
N PHE A 648 3.43 21.78 8.53
CA PHE A 648 2.12 21.22 8.18
C PHE A 648 0.95 21.75 9.03
N GLY A 649 1.14 22.88 9.70
CA GLY A 649 0.09 23.65 10.36
C GLY A 649 -0.71 24.46 9.35
N TRP A 650 -2.01 24.63 9.60
CA TRP A 650 -2.91 25.37 8.72
C TRP A 650 -3.39 26.67 9.35
N THR A 651 -3.41 27.72 8.55
CA THR A 651 -3.93 29.04 8.92
C THR A 651 -4.93 29.52 7.89
N VAL A 652 -5.96 30.23 8.33
CA VAL A 652 -6.96 30.83 7.45
C VAL A 652 -6.50 32.23 7.06
N ASN A 653 -6.65 32.58 5.78
CA ASN A 653 -6.26 33.90 5.32
C ASN A 653 -7.21 34.99 5.83
N GLU A 654 -6.74 36.24 5.83
CA GLU A 654 -7.45 37.36 6.44
C GLU A 654 -8.82 37.63 5.78
N ALA A 655 -8.92 37.46 4.46
CA ALA A 655 -10.16 37.67 3.73
C ALA A 655 -11.24 36.63 4.09
N ALA A 656 -10.86 35.36 4.24
CA ALA A 656 -11.75 34.28 4.65
C ALA A 656 -12.17 34.42 6.11
N ARG A 657 -11.27 34.88 6.99
CA ARG A 657 -11.59 35.15 8.39
C ARG A 657 -12.64 36.27 8.53
N LEU A 658 -12.43 37.41 7.87
CA LEU A 658 -13.37 38.54 7.91
C LEU A 658 -14.74 38.20 7.30
N ALA A 659 -14.76 37.40 6.23
CA ALA A 659 -16.02 36.92 5.66
C ALA A 659 -16.80 35.99 6.62
N LEU A 660 -16.08 35.20 7.42
CA LEU A 660 -16.68 34.28 8.39
C LEU A 660 -17.23 35.02 9.62
N GLU A 661 -16.51 36.03 10.09
CA GLU A 661 -16.98 36.92 11.17
C GLU A 661 -18.26 37.67 10.76
N ALA A 662 -18.33 38.18 9.52
CA ALA A 662 -19.53 38.84 9.00
C ALA A 662 -20.74 37.90 8.88
N LEU A 663 -20.51 36.63 8.53
CA LEU A 663 -21.55 35.59 8.51
C LEU A 663 -22.06 35.27 9.92
N ASP A 664 -21.16 35.18 10.90
CA ASP A 664 -21.49 34.92 12.30
C ASP A 664 -22.26 36.10 12.94
N GLU A 665 -22.01 37.34 12.49
CA GLU A 665 -22.77 38.52 12.92
C GLU A 665 -24.18 38.58 12.31
N GLN A 666 -24.35 38.15 11.05
CA GLN A 666 -25.68 38.00 10.43
C GLN A 666 -26.50 36.90 11.10
N ASP A 667 -25.91 35.73 11.36
CA ASP A 667 -26.56 34.60 12.05
C ASP A 667 -26.98 34.92 13.50
N ARG A 668 -26.39 35.96 14.12
CA ARG A 668 -26.75 36.44 15.47
C ARG A 668 -27.78 37.58 15.49
N ALA A 669 -27.99 38.24 14.36
CA ALA A 669 -28.95 39.34 14.21
C ALA A 669 -30.34 38.87 13.75
N GLU A 670 -30.44 37.66 13.19
CA GLU A 670 -31.67 36.89 12.97
C GLU A 670 -32.05 36.07 14.22
#